data_AF-A0A8J3N0H6-F1
#
_entry.id   AF-A0A8J3N0H6-F1
#
_cell.length_a   1.000
_cell.length_b   1.000
_cell.length_c   1.000
_cell.angle_alpha   90.00
_cell.angle_beta   90.00
_cell.angle_gamma   90.00
#
_symmetry.space_group_name_H-M   'P 1'
#
loop_
_entity.id
_entity.type
_entity.pdbx_description
1 polymer ?
#
loop_
_entity_poly.entity_id
_entity_poly.type
_entity_poly.pdbx_seq_one_letter_code
_entity_poly.pdbx_strand_id
1 'polypeptide(L)'
;MISAVWRKRFSILFNRLYLYPAPEPLPQTRLFWLATALVTGAVIVFCSYFILYLTTRHDALLTTAEDLGIMDQALWNLVHGNGLHQTICNILHDTNCYSVEGVNRFAIHFEPTLFPIALLYLIVPGPKTLLTVQTIIVALGAYPAFWLARLRLRSDLAGVAIALLYLLYPGQQQATTYDFHAVTLSSALLLFTLYFLYTRRTVLLFIFAILSMGCKEQMPLVIVMIGLWSMLFQRRWWTGLGLVLLGLAWWGIAFYLVMPHASPTGKPLLLGRYDGLGKGPVDVIMNIVRHPRSFLMDHLIEHSHRMYVQTLLSPAGYLPLLAPWILVLASPSIALNLLSASPGQYSGLFQYSADIVPVLIFSTIEAMVLLLWLAQVLHGRVQTKLANRSSQTDASPVPMKVRLPVVQGGLLIVLLGLVVFMSLRSDYYFHGQLPYSQGFRWPRVNAHTALAQHFMDMIPPDASVSAQATLAPHLSQRKHIYQFPYAVPLSYPVTPQPATVADYVFLDVSADIYPYYTTPDYVRDIKSLLVNKQYGIVAAQDGYLLLKHGLPAPELSSASAVKPGPDVSNALVLPDFPANFCSYVYVSPRDVPHSLQAQFTDAQGSMNLVGYSISGANPFSRSGDYMAVTTYWQVTKPMAAPLQLLFVLKDKDGKEYYANNDVPAIFWCQSQTWEPGKIVRMTTRQFNLRELATPKGLAQMSVALVPLVQSSSKIVDMQTLMQQPRLSAHVISGSNAISATQDTNTVPLMPMTIVP
;
A
#
# COMPACT_ATOMS: atom_id res chain seq x y z
N MET A 1 5.56 -55.51 -18.22
CA MET A 1 6.83 -55.12 -18.88
C MET A 1 6.56 -53.99 -19.86
N ILE A 2 7.05 -52.77 -19.61
CA ILE A 2 6.91 -51.65 -20.54
C ILE A 2 7.72 -51.96 -21.81
N SER A 3 7.08 -51.92 -22.99
CA SER A 3 7.71 -52.27 -24.27
C SER A 3 8.94 -51.42 -24.56
N ALA A 4 9.93 -51.97 -25.28
CA ALA A 4 11.17 -51.29 -25.62
C ALA A 4 10.95 -49.94 -26.33
N VAL A 5 9.84 -49.81 -27.09
CA VAL A 5 9.43 -48.57 -27.76
C VAL A 5 9.03 -47.51 -26.75
N TRP A 6 8.26 -47.87 -25.72
CA TRP A 6 7.88 -46.96 -24.65
C TRP A 6 9.08 -46.59 -23.77
N ARG A 7 10.02 -47.50 -23.50
CA ARG A 7 11.29 -47.15 -22.81
C ARG A 7 12.13 -46.16 -23.62
N LYS A 8 12.21 -46.32 -24.94
CA LYS A 8 12.94 -45.41 -25.82
C LYS A 8 12.25 -44.05 -25.93
N ARG A 9 10.92 -44.02 -26.04
CA ARG A 9 10.13 -42.78 -26.04
C ARG A 9 10.20 -42.06 -24.68
N PHE A 10 10.11 -42.80 -23.57
CA PHE A 10 10.35 -42.24 -22.23
C PHE A 10 11.76 -41.69 -22.13
N SER A 11 12.80 -42.45 -22.51
CA SER A 11 14.19 -41.99 -22.47
C SER A 11 14.43 -40.71 -23.30
N ILE A 12 13.83 -40.60 -24.49
CA ILE A 12 13.90 -39.39 -25.33
C ILE A 12 13.16 -38.22 -24.68
N LEU A 13 11.94 -38.43 -24.17
CA LEU A 13 11.19 -37.40 -23.44
C LEU A 13 11.93 -36.97 -22.17
N PHE A 14 12.48 -37.93 -21.43
CA PHE A 14 13.25 -37.71 -20.20
C PHE A 14 14.51 -36.89 -20.51
N ASN A 15 15.25 -37.21 -21.58
CA ASN A 15 16.44 -36.47 -22.01
C ASN A 15 16.12 -35.06 -22.52
N ARG A 16 14.94 -34.85 -23.10
CA ARG A 16 14.45 -33.52 -23.47
C ARG A 16 14.08 -32.64 -22.27
N LEU A 17 13.81 -33.22 -21.10
CA LEU A 17 13.50 -32.49 -19.86
C LEU A 17 14.75 -32.04 -19.07
N TYR A 18 15.96 -32.53 -19.42
CA TYR A 18 17.22 -32.05 -18.82
C TYR A 18 17.63 -30.69 -19.41
N LEU A 19 16.85 -29.66 -19.08
CA LEU A 19 17.02 -28.31 -19.64
C LEU A 19 18.12 -27.50 -18.94
N TYR A 20 18.54 -27.89 -17.73
CA TYR A 20 19.44 -27.10 -16.89
C TYR A 20 20.68 -27.90 -16.41
N PRO A 21 21.65 -28.15 -17.32
CA PRO A 21 22.97 -28.63 -16.92
C PRO A 21 23.72 -27.62 -16.03
N ALA A 22 24.82 -28.05 -15.43
CA ALA A 22 25.70 -27.14 -14.71
C ALA A 22 26.16 -26.02 -15.67
N PRO A 23 26.06 -24.73 -15.27
CA PRO A 23 26.44 -23.65 -16.17
C PRO A 23 27.94 -23.61 -16.38
N GLU A 24 28.35 -23.32 -17.61
CA GLU A 24 29.75 -23.01 -17.89
C GLU A 24 30.11 -21.65 -17.30
N PRO A 25 31.25 -21.54 -16.60
CA PRO A 25 31.69 -20.28 -16.03
C PRO A 25 32.02 -19.27 -17.14
N LEU A 26 31.74 -18.00 -16.88
CA LEU A 26 32.11 -16.88 -17.76
C LEU A 26 33.29 -16.11 -17.16
N PRO A 27 34.31 -15.74 -17.96
CA PRO A 27 35.52 -15.09 -17.48
C PRO A 27 35.23 -13.73 -16.85
N GLN A 28 35.98 -13.35 -15.82
CA GLN A 28 35.89 -12.03 -15.17
C GLN A 28 36.76 -11.01 -15.91
N THR A 29 36.28 -10.54 -17.05
CA THR A 29 36.98 -9.56 -17.90
C THR A 29 36.91 -8.14 -17.31
N ARG A 30 37.59 -7.17 -17.93
CA ARG A 30 37.41 -5.74 -17.57
C ARG A 30 35.95 -5.27 -17.71
N LEU A 31 35.24 -5.77 -18.72
CA LEU A 31 33.83 -5.46 -18.92
C LEU A 31 32.96 -6.00 -17.79
N PHE A 32 33.27 -7.20 -17.28
CA PHE A 32 32.57 -7.76 -16.12
C PHE A 32 32.70 -6.86 -14.88
N TRP A 33 33.90 -6.36 -14.59
CA TRP A 33 34.12 -5.46 -13.45
C TRP A 33 33.46 -4.10 -13.65
N LEU A 34 33.47 -3.55 -14.88
CA LEU A 34 32.71 -2.35 -15.21
C LEU A 34 31.20 -2.57 -15.01
N ALA A 35 30.66 -3.67 -15.53
CA ALA A 35 29.25 -4.02 -15.37
C ALA A 35 28.87 -4.22 -13.90
N THR A 36 29.74 -4.86 -13.12
CA THR A 36 29.56 -5.00 -11.66
C THR A 36 29.55 -3.64 -10.97
N ALA A 37 30.47 -2.74 -11.33
CA ALA A 37 30.50 -1.38 -10.80
C ALA A 37 29.23 -0.59 -11.17
N LEU A 38 28.68 -0.76 -12.37
CA LEU A 38 27.40 -0.15 -12.78
C LEU A 38 26.23 -0.69 -11.94
N VAL A 39 26.18 -2.00 -11.69
CA VAL A 39 25.16 -2.63 -10.84
C VAL A 39 25.29 -2.13 -9.40
N THR A 40 26.51 -2.09 -8.85
CA THR A 40 26.76 -1.54 -7.51
C THR A 40 26.38 -0.06 -7.43
N GLY A 41 26.68 0.74 -8.45
CA GLY A 41 26.24 2.12 -8.55
C GLY A 41 24.71 2.26 -8.53
N ALA A 42 24.00 1.43 -9.30
CA ALA A 42 22.53 1.39 -9.30
C ALA A 42 21.96 0.97 -7.93
N VAL A 43 22.58 -0.01 -7.24
CA VAL A 43 22.21 -0.41 -5.88
C VAL A 43 22.40 0.75 -4.89
N ILE A 44 23.53 1.46 -4.95
CA ILE A 44 23.78 2.62 -4.07
C ILE A 44 22.76 3.73 -4.33
N VAL A 45 22.43 4.01 -5.60
CA VAL A 45 21.41 5.01 -5.95
C VAL A 45 20.04 4.59 -5.42
N PHE A 46 19.64 3.33 -5.63
CA PHE A 46 18.39 2.80 -5.10
C PHE A 46 18.32 2.91 -3.58
N CYS A 47 19.35 2.46 -2.87
CA CYS A 47 19.43 2.55 -1.41
C CYS A 47 19.36 4.00 -0.94
N SER A 48 20.17 4.89 -1.50
CA SER A 48 20.21 6.30 -1.10
C SER A 48 18.85 6.97 -1.30
N TYR A 49 18.22 6.72 -2.45
CA TYR A 49 16.89 7.23 -2.77
C TYR A 49 15.82 6.72 -1.81
N PHE A 50 15.66 5.41 -1.67
CA PHE A 50 14.58 4.83 -0.86
C PHE A 50 14.82 5.02 0.65
N ILE A 51 16.06 4.96 1.15
CA ILE A 51 16.34 5.28 2.55
C ILE A 51 15.93 6.73 2.83
N LEU A 52 16.34 7.68 1.99
CA LEU A 52 15.96 9.08 2.16
C LEU A 52 14.45 9.28 2.04
N TYR A 53 13.81 8.68 1.04
CA TYR A 53 12.37 8.76 0.81
C TYR A 53 11.58 8.21 2.00
N LEU A 54 11.87 6.99 2.45
CA LEU A 54 11.15 6.30 3.52
C LEU A 54 11.38 6.93 4.89
N THR A 55 12.62 7.36 5.18
CA THR A 55 12.88 8.08 6.45
C THR A 55 12.22 9.46 6.47
N THR A 56 12.15 10.17 5.33
CA THR A 56 11.39 11.42 5.23
C THR A 56 9.88 11.18 5.31
N ARG A 57 9.36 10.07 4.77
CA ARG A 57 7.96 9.66 4.98
C ARG A 57 7.65 9.48 6.46
N HIS A 58 8.53 8.78 7.18
CA HIS A 58 8.40 8.63 8.63
C HIS A 58 8.42 10.01 9.31
N ASP A 59 9.41 10.86 9.04
CA ASP A 59 9.50 12.21 9.64
C ASP A 59 8.31 13.13 9.30
N ALA A 60 7.63 12.88 8.19
CA ALA A 60 6.42 13.58 7.77
C ALA A 60 5.12 12.95 8.29
N LEU A 61 5.20 11.97 9.21
CA LEU A 61 4.08 11.23 9.79
C LEU A 61 3.25 10.46 8.74
N LEU A 62 3.93 9.86 7.74
CA LEU A 62 3.32 9.11 6.63
C LEU A 62 3.60 7.60 6.67
N THR A 63 3.91 7.07 7.86
CA THR A 63 4.06 5.63 8.15
C THR A 63 2.92 5.16 9.06
N THR A 64 2.55 3.88 9.05
CA THR A 64 1.31 3.39 9.67
C THR A 64 1.53 2.39 10.81
N ALA A 65 0.56 2.35 11.73
CA ALA A 65 0.57 1.48 12.90
C ALA A 65 0.55 -0.03 12.55
N GLU A 66 -0.36 -0.46 11.68
CA GLU A 66 -0.57 -1.88 11.32
C GLU A 66 0.64 -2.52 10.61
N ASP A 67 1.46 -1.71 9.95
CA ASP A 67 2.62 -2.19 9.20
C ASP A 67 3.92 -1.90 9.95
N LEU A 68 4.34 -0.64 10.01
CA LEU A 68 5.61 -0.28 10.65
C LEU A 68 5.56 -0.38 12.18
N GLY A 69 4.50 0.15 12.80
CA GLY A 69 4.38 0.19 14.26
C GLY A 69 4.36 -1.20 14.89
N ILE A 70 3.60 -2.13 14.30
CA ILE A 70 3.51 -3.53 14.69
C ILE A 70 4.89 -4.21 14.68
N MET A 71 5.67 -3.98 13.62
CA MET A 71 6.97 -4.62 13.44
C MET A 71 8.02 -4.04 14.38
N ASP A 72 8.03 -2.72 14.54
CA ASP A 72 8.93 -2.04 15.46
C ASP A 72 8.63 -2.44 16.91
N GLN A 73 7.35 -2.46 17.32
CA GLN A 73 6.96 -2.89 18.65
C GLN A 73 7.36 -4.35 18.93
N ALA A 74 7.13 -5.25 17.98
CA ALA A 74 7.49 -6.66 18.13
C ALA A 74 9.00 -6.87 18.31
N LEU A 75 9.83 -6.16 17.54
CA LEU A 75 11.29 -6.24 17.65
C LEU A 75 11.81 -5.55 18.91
N TRP A 76 11.24 -4.39 19.27
CA TRP A 76 11.55 -3.72 20.53
C TRP A 76 11.26 -4.63 21.72
N ASN A 77 10.08 -5.25 21.77
CA ASN A 77 9.74 -6.21 22.84
C ASN A 77 10.66 -7.43 22.84
N LEU A 78 11.09 -7.93 21.68
CA LEU A 78 12.00 -9.06 21.59
C LEU A 78 13.36 -8.73 22.24
N VAL A 79 13.94 -7.58 21.93
CA VAL A 79 15.24 -7.17 22.48
C VAL A 79 15.17 -6.77 23.96
N HIS A 80 13.97 -6.47 24.47
CA HIS A 80 13.71 -6.19 25.90
C HIS A 80 13.18 -7.41 26.69
N GLY A 81 13.19 -8.61 26.10
CA GLY A 81 12.86 -9.86 26.81
C GLY A 81 11.37 -10.21 26.89
N ASN A 82 10.49 -9.48 26.20
CA ASN A 82 9.05 -9.74 26.14
C ASN A 82 8.64 -10.64 24.95
N GLY A 83 9.61 -11.19 24.21
CA GLY A 83 9.36 -11.93 22.97
C GLY A 83 8.83 -11.03 21.84
N LEU A 84 8.39 -11.64 20.73
CA LEU A 84 7.82 -10.91 19.58
C LEU A 84 6.37 -10.46 19.88
N HIS A 85 6.22 -9.60 20.88
CA HIS A 85 4.93 -9.19 21.42
C HIS A 85 4.46 -7.86 20.83
N GLN A 86 3.16 -7.73 20.54
CA GLN A 86 2.55 -6.53 19.98
C GLN A 86 1.14 -6.29 20.51
N THR A 87 0.75 -5.03 20.66
CA THR A 87 -0.56 -4.59 21.17
C THR A 87 -1.34 -3.72 20.19
N ILE A 88 -0.70 -3.28 19.09
CA ILE A 88 -1.38 -2.54 18.03
C ILE A 88 -2.41 -3.45 17.35
N CYS A 89 -3.63 -2.93 17.21
CA CYS A 89 -4.69 -3.61 16.51
C CYS A 89 -5.71 -2.62 15.92
N ASN A 90 -6.12 -2.87 14.69
CA ASN A 90 -7.23 -2.21 14.04
C ASN A 90 -8.58 -2.89 14.36
N ILE A 91 -9.40 -2.23 15.17
CA ILE A 91 -10.70 -2.73 15.64
C ILE A 91 -11.71 -3.11 14.54
N LEU A 92 -11.51 -2.70 13.28
CA LEU A 92 -12.46 -2.97 12.19
C LEU A 92 -12.09 -4.18 11.32
N HIS A 93 -10.80 -4.40 11.09
CA HIS A 93 -10.33 -5.33 10.06
C HIS A 93 -9.30 -6.34 10.57
N ASP A 94 -8.64 -6.04 11.69
CA ASP A 94 -7.63 -6.92 12.22
C ASP A 94 -8.24 -8.09 13.00
N THR A 95 -7.58 -9.23 12.89
CA THR A 95 -7.98 -10.45 13.59
C THR A 95 -7.22 -10.66 14.90
N ASN A 96 -6.33 -9.74 15.28
CA ASN A 96 -5.52 -9.79 16.50
C ASN A 96 -6.05 -8.91 17.66
N CYS A 97 -7.26 -8.32 17.54
CA CYS A 97 -7.88 -7.50 18.59
C CYS A 97 -8.50 -8.36 19.70
N TYR A 98 -7.74 -9.32 20.23
CA TYR A 98 -8.25 -10.33 21.18
C TYR A 98 -8.15 -9.86 22.63
N SER A 99 -7.07 -9.18 22.96
CA SER A 99 -6.79 -8.65 24.30
C SER A 99 -5.99 -7.37 24.18
N VAL A 100 -6.24 -6.46 25.12
CA VAL A 100 -5.42 -5.26 25.36
C VAL A 100 -4.00 -5.62 25.79
N GLU A 101 -3.80 -6.81 26.35
CA GLU A 101 -2.45 -7.36 26.56
C GLU A 101 -1.79 -7.78 25.26
N GLY A 102 -2.42 -7.63 24.10
CA GLY A 102 -1.81 -7.93 22.80
C GLY A 102 -1.72 -9.41 22.46
N VAL A 103 -0.93 -9.71 21.43
CA VAL A 103 -0.65 -11.07 20.96
C VAL A 103 0.82 -11.24 20.61
N ASN A 104 1.28 -12.49 20.54
CA ASN A 104 2.55 -12.81 19.90
C ASN A 104 2.43 -12.64 18.37
N ARG A 105 3.44 -12.06 17.71
CA ARG A 105 3.50 -11.87 16.26
C ARG A 105 3.29 -13.17 15.48
N PHE A 106 3.79 -14.29 16.00
CA PHE A 106 3.63 -15.61 15.39
C PHE A 106 2.19 -16.12 15.40
N ALA A 107 1.26 -15.50 16.14
CA ALA A 107 -0.17 -15.75 16.00
C ALA A 107 -0.72 -15.30 14.63
N ILE A 108 -0.11 -14.26 14.06
CA ILE A 108 -0.52 -13.66 12.77
C ILE A 108 0.33 -14.22 11.63
N HIS A 109 1.66 -14.10 11.74
CA HIS A 109 2.61 -14.49 10.71
C HIS A 109 3.85 -15.16 11.31
N PHE A 110 4.29 -16.26 10.71
CA PHE A 110 5.51 -16.95 11.14
C PHE A 110 6.72 -16.40 10.38
N GLU A 111 7.42 -15.45 11.00
CA GLU A 111 8.52 -14.68 10.39
C GLU A 111 9.85 -14.81 11.18
N PRO A 112 10.48 -16.00 11.29
CA PRO A 112 11.75 -16.17 12.01
C PRO A 112 12.93 -15.30 11.54
N THR A 113 12.85 -14.72 10.34
CA THR A 113 13.84 -13.72 9.88
C THR A 113 13.89 -12.48 10.77
N LEU A 114 12.87 -12.22 11.58
CA LEU A 114 12.91 -11.15 12.58
C LEU A 114 14.04 -11.36 13.63
N PHE A 115 14.46 -12.60 13.93
CA PHE A 115 15.55 -12.84 14.89
C PHE A 115 16.91 -12.29 14.42
N PRO A 116 17.43 -12.61 13.20
CA PRO A 116 18.64 -11.97 12.72
C PRO A 116 18.48 -10.46 12.47
N ILE A 117 17.27 -9.98 12.13
CA ILE A 117 17.01 -8.53 12.03
C ILE A 117 17.11 -7.87 13.41
N ALA A 118 16.67 -8.53 14.49
CA ALA A 118 16.81 -8.03 15.85
C ALA A 118 18.28 -7.78 16.24
N LEU A 119 19.22 -8.60 15.74
CA LEU A 119 20.65 -8.38 15.97
C LEU A 119 21.15 -7.07 15.35
N LEU A 120 20.61 -6.68 14.18
CA LEU A 120 20.91 -5.40 13.54
C LEU A 120 20.18 -4.24 14.26
N TYR A 121 18.96 -4.49 14.72
CA TYR A 121 18.13 -3.55 15.47
C TYR A 121 18.77 -3.13 16.80
N LEU A 122 19.57 -4.00 17.44
CA LEU A 122 20.32 -3.68 18.66
C LEU A 122 21.33 -2.53 18.51
N ILE A 123 21.81 -2.26 17.30
CA ILE A 123 22.82 -1.21 17.05
C ILE A 123 22.18 0.17 17.11
N VAL A 124 21.05 0.33 16.41
CA VAL A 124 20.25 1.56 16.39
C VAL A 124 18.78 1.14 16.38
N PRO A 125 18.10 1.07 17.54
CA PRO A 125 16.73 0.61 17.58
C PRO A 125 15.80 1.70 17.02
N GLY A 126 14.91 1.32 16.11
CA GLY A 126 13.76 2.14 15.73
C GLY A 126 13.19 1.88 14.34
N PRO A 127 12.06 2.53 14.01
CA PRO A 127 11.36 2.33 12.74
C PRO A 127 12.23 2.62 11.51
N LYS A 128 13.03 3.69 11.55
CA LYS A 128 13.96 4.06 10.46
C LYS A 128 15.00 2.98 10.19
N THR A 129 15.45 2.25 11.21
CA THR A 129 16.39 1.14 11.05
C THR A 129 15.76 0.00 10.27
N LEU A 130 14.50 -0.34 10.54
CA LEU A 130 13.78 -1.36 9.80
C LEU A 130 13.64 -1.00 8.32
N LEU A 131 13.20 0.23 8.03
CA LEU A 131 13.09 0.76 6.66
C LEU A 131 14.43 0.71 5.92
N THR A 132 15.52 1.07 6.61
CA THR A 132 16.88 1.06 6.06
C THR A 132 17.37 -0.35 5.75
N VAL A 133 17.25 -1.27 6.71
CA VAL A 133 17.70 -2.66 6.56
C VAL A 133 16.92 -3.38 5.46
N GLN A 134 15.59 -3.21 5.40
CA GLN A 134 14.77 -3.75 4.32
C GLN A 134 15.23 -3.24 2.96
N THR A 135 15.42 -1.91 2.82
CA THR A 135 15.85 -1.29 1.56
C THR A 135 17.17 -1.87 1.07
N ILE A 136 18.15 -2.01 1.97
CA ILE A 136 19.46 -2.58 1.63
C ILE A 136 19.30 -4.03 1.18
N ILE A 137 18.61 -4.87 1.96
CA ILE A 137 18.44 -6.29 1.63
C ILE A 137 17.74 -6.46 0.29
N VAL A 138 16.66 -5.71 0.04
CA VAL A 138 15.97 -5.69 -1.26
C VAL A 138 16.96 -5.34 -2.38
N ALA A 139 17.70 -4.24 -2.25
CA ALA A 139 18.62 -3.81 -3.31
C ALA A 139 19.71 -4.85 -3.61
N LEU A 140 20.14 -5.64 -2.62
CA LEU A 140 21.09 -6.75 -2.84
C LEU A 140 20.58 -7.82 -3.81
N GLY A 141 19.27 -7.93 -4.05
CA GLY A 141 18.70 -8.80 -5.08
C GLY A 141 19.15 -8.47 -6.52
N ALA A 142 19.66 -7.26 -6.75
CA ALA A 142 20.21 -6.87 -8.05
C ALA A 142 21.44 -7.71 -8.45
N TYR A 143 22.24 -8.17 -7.48
CA TYR A 143 23.43 -9.00 -7.74
C TYR A 143 23.09 -10.40 -8.29
N PRO A 144 22.25 -11.22 -7.65
CA PRO A 144 21.83 -12.49 -8.24
C PRO A 144 21.03 -12.31 -9.53
N ALA A 145 20.25 -11.23 -9.70
CA ALA A 145 19.61 -10.90 -10.98
C ALA A 145 20.66 -10.67 -12.08
N PHE A 146 21.67 -9.84 -11.82
CA PHE A 146 22.83 -9.59 -12.70
C PHE A 146 23.55 -10.89 -13.06
N TRP A 147 23.95 -11.69 -12.07
CA TRP A 147 24.73 -12.91 -12.29
C TRP A 147 23.94 -13.98 -13.04
N LEU A 148 22.65 -14.15 -12.73
CA LEU A 148 21.81 -15.13 -13.40
C LEU A 148 21.60 -14.74 -14.88
N ALA A 149 21.26 -13.48 -15.15
CA ALA A 149 21.12 -12.97 -16.51
C ALA A 149 22.43 -13.07 -17.30
N ARG A 150 23.56 -12.73 -16.68
CA ARG A 150 24.89 -12.89 -17.27
C ARG A 150 25.16 -14.32 -17.72
N LEU A 151 24.89 -15.30 -16.84
CA LEU A 151 25.13 -16.71 -17.15
C LEU A 151 24.17 -17.25 -18.23
N ARG A 152 22.92 -16.78 -18.26
CA ARG A 152 21.90 -17.25 -19.21
C ARG A 152 21.98 -16.59 -20.57
N LEU A 153 22.10 -15.27 -20.60
CA LEU A 153 22.15 -14.45 -21.82
C LEU A 153 23.57 -14.28 -22.36
N ARG A 154 24.58 -14.79 -21.63
CA ARG A 154 26.00 -14.76 -22.00
C ARG A 154 26.51 -13.33 -22.31
N SER A 155 26.00 -12.34 -21.59
CA SER A 155 26.34 -10.93 -21.79
C SER A 155 26.38 -10.18 -20.45
N ASP A 156 27.49 -9.49 -20.20
CA ASP A 156 27.67 -8.65 -19.00
C ASP A 156 26.66 -7.49 -18.98
N LEU A 157 26.47 -6.81 -20.12
CA LEU A 157 25.54 -5.67 -20.23
C LEU A 157 24.07 -6.08 -20.15
N ALA A 158 23.72 -7.27 -20.67
CA ALA A 158 22.38 -7.82 -20.47
C ALA A 158 22.11 -8.09 -18.99
N GLY A 159 23.13 -8.53 -18.26
CA GLY A 159 23.07 -8.62 -16.81
C GLY A 159 22.73 -7.28 -16.15
N VAL A 160 23.40 -6.19 -16.55
CA VAL A 160 23.13 -4.84 -16.00
C VAL A 160 21.67 -4.45 -16.23
N ALA A 161 21.17 -4.65 -17.45
CA ALA A 161 19.80 -4.32 -17.80
C ALA A 161 18.76 -5.10 -16.98
N ILE A 162 19.01 -6.38 -16.68
CA ILE A 162 18.11 -7.19 -15.84
C ILE A 162 18.21 -6.81 -14.36
N ALA A 163 19.39 -6.43 -13.87
CA ALA A 163 19.52 -5.86 -12.53
C ALA A 163 18.73 -4.55 -12.37
N LEU A 164 18.78 -3.69 -13.40
CA LEU A 164 17.95 -2.48 -13.45
C LEU A 164 16.45 -2.81 -13.51
N LEU A 165 16.04 -3.80 -14.32
CA LEU A 165 14.64 -4.26 -14.35
C LEU A 165 14.16 -4.70 -12.96
N TYR A 166 14.99 -5.41 -12.18
CA TYR A 166 14.65 -5.81 -10.83
C TYR A 166 14.47 -4.61 -9.89
N LEU A 167 15.42 -3.67 -9.87
CA LEU A 167 15.36 -2.48 -9.02
C LEU A 167 14.22 -1.52 -9.40
N LEU A 168 13.84 -1.50 -10.68
CA LEU A 168 12.79 -0.65 -11.23
C LEU A 168 11.43 -1.36 -11.35
N TYR A 169 11.30 -2.57 -10.79
CA TYR A 169 10.07 -3.33 -10.91
C TYR A 169 8.97 -2.72 -10.01
N PRO A 170 7.82 -2.27 -10.54
CA PRO A 170 6.83 -1.53 -9.75
C PRO A 170 6.35 -2.33 -8.52
N GLY A 171 6.03 -3.61 -8.68
CA GLY A 171 5.60 -4.45 -7.55
C GLY A 171 6.66 -4.61 -6.45
N GLN A 172 7.96 -4.51 -6.80
CA GLN A 172 9.05 -4.50 -5.83
C GLN A 172 9.14 -3.16 -5.10
N GLN A 173 8.98 -2.06 -5.83
CA GLN A 173 9.01 -0.71 -5.27
C GLN A 173 7.82 -0.51 -4.32
N GLN A 174 6.62 -0.92 -4.72
CA GLN A 174 5.44 -0.87 -3.86
C GLN A 174 5.66 -1.64 -2.56
N ALA A 175 6.17 -2.87 -2.62
CA ALA A 175 6.50 -3.64 -1.42
C ALA A 175 7.59 -3.00 -0.54
N THR A 176 8.51 -2.23 -1.14
CA THR A 176 9.58 -1.52 -0.42
C THR A 176 9.07 -0.25 0.24
N THR A 177 8.07 0.42 -0.37
CA THR A 177 7.50 1.68 0.13
C THR A 177 6.31 1.53 1.05
N TYR A 178 5.70 0.35 1.06
CA TYR A 178 4.61 0.01 1.95
C TYR A 178 5.18 -0.44 3.31
N ASP A 179 5.88 0.47 4.00
CA ASP A 179 6.50 0.27 5.30
C ASP A 179 7.37 -1.01 5.39
N PHE A 180 7.57 -1.58 6.59
CA PHE A 180 8.42 -2.76 6.78
C PHE A 180 7.60 -4.05 6.82
N HIS A 181 7.98 -5.04 6.02
CA HIS A 181 7.47 -6.41 6.10
C HIS A 181 8.58 -7.43 5.88
N ALA A 182 8.62 -8.48 6.72
CA ALA A 182 9.63 -9.53 6.56
C ALA A 182 9.54 -10.23 5.19
N VAL A 183 8.32 -10.37 4.62
CA VAL A 183 8.12 -10.91 3.27
C VAL A 183 8.83 -10.11 2.18
N THR A 184 9.03 -8.79 2.36
CA THR A 184 9.72 -7.95 1.36
C THR A 184 11.19 -8.34 1.22
N LEU A 185 11.81 -8.92 2.26
CA LEU A 185 13.17 -9.46 2.21
C LEU A 185 13.30 -10.66 1.26
N SER A 186 12.19 -11.39 1.03
CA SER A 186 12.17 -12.56 0.14
C SER A 186 12.54 -12.20 -1.29
N SER A 187 12.33 -10.95 -1.72
CA SER A 187 12.70 -10.45 -3.03
C SER A 187 14.17 -10.70 -3.39
N ALA A 188 15.08 -10.43 -2.44
CA ALA A 188 16.49 -10.70 -2.65
C ALA A 188 16.84 -12.15 -2.33
N LEU A 189 16.33 -12.67 -1.22
CA LEU A 189 16.68 -14.00 -0.72
C LEU A 189 16.25 -15.12 -1.68
N LEU A 190 15.10 -14.99 -2.34
CA LEU A 190 14.64 -15.92 -3.37
C LEU A 190 15.47 -15.79 -4.65
N LEU A 191 15.89 -14.59 -5.06
CA LEU A 191 16.81 -14.45 -6.20
C LEU A 191 18.16 -15.12 -5.93
N PHE A 192 18.71 -14.97 -4.72
CA PHE A 192 19.91 -15.73 -4.31
C PHE A 192 19.65 -17.25 -4.31
N THR A 193 18.49 -17.69 -3.82
CA THR A 193 18.08 -19.10 -3.86
C THR A 193 18.06 -19.63 -5.29
N LEU A 194 17.42 -18.90 -6.23
CA LEU A 194 17.36 -19.25 -7.66
C LEU A 194 18.75 -19.23 -8.30
N TYR A 195 19.60 -18.27 -7.95
CA TYR A 195 20.98 -18.21 -8.41
C TYR A 195 21.79 -19.44 -7.96
N PHE A 196 21.76 -19.79 -6.67
CA PHE A 196 22.51 -20.94 -6.15
C PHE A 196 21.94 -22.29 -6.59
N LEU A 197 20.63 -22.36 -6.83
CA LEU A 197 19.98 -23.47 -7.53
C LEU A 197 20.61 -23.64 -8.92
N TYR A 198 20.66 -22.57 -9.71
CA TYR A 198 21.20 -22.60 -11.06
C TYR A 198 22.70 -22.94 -11.10
N THR A 199 23.52 -22.32 -10.25
CA THR A 199 24.97 -22.56 -10.18
C THR A 199 25.36 -23.85 -9.45
N ARG A 200 24.37 -24.62 -8.98
CA ARG A 200 24.55 -25.87 -8.23
C ARG A 200 25.37 -25.77 -6.95
N ARG A 201 25.36 -24.61 -6.27
CA ARG A 201 26.03 -24.41 -4.98
C ARG A 201 25.11 -24.85 -3.83
N THR A 202 25.06 -26.14 -3.55
CA THR A 202 24.06 -26.78 -2.68
C THR A 202 23.98 -26.17 -1.28
N VAL A 203 25.12 -25.92 -0.62
CA VAL A 203 25.12 -25.39 0.76
C VAL A 203 24.47 -24.01 0.81
N LEU A 204 24.88 -23.11 -0.08
CA LEU A 204 24.31 -21.76 -0.18
C LEU A 204 22.84 -21.79 -0.61
N LEU A 205 22.46 -22.71 -1.50
CA LEU A 205 21.06 -22.94 -1.86
C LEU A 205 20.20 -23.25 -0.62
N PHE A 206 20.63 -24.16 0.26
CA PHE A 206 19.88 -24.46 1.49
C PHE A 206 19.86 -23.29 2.47
N ILE A 207 20.98 -22.58 2.65
CA ILE A 207 21.03 -21.38 3.51
C ILE A 207 20.01 -20.34 3.06
N PHE A 208 20.03 -19.96 1.79
CA PHE A 208 19.11 -18.95 1.26
C PHE A 208 17.67 -19.45 1.15
N ALA A 209 17.44 -20.75 0.94
CA ALA A 209 16.11 -21.33 1.04
C ALA A 209 15.54 -21.20 2.46
N ILE A 210 16.33 -21.48 3.50
CA ILE A 210 15.93 -21.32 4.91
C ILE A 210 15.63 -19.85 5.22
N LEU A 211 16.50 -18.93 4.81
CA LEU A 211 16.27 -17.49 5.00
C LEU A 211 14.99 -17.03 4.28
N SER A 212 14.76 -17.50 3.06
CA SER A 212 13.53 -17.18 2.31
C SER A 212 12.28 -17.72 3.01
N MET A 213 12.31 -18.96 3.51
CA MET A 213 11.20 -19.55 4.27
C MET A 213 10.92 -18.82 5.57
N GLY A 214 11.96 -18.29 6.22
CA GLY A 214 11.82 -17.49 7.43
C GLY A 214 11.17 -16.13 7.23
N CYS A 215 10.91 -15.70 5.99
CA CYS A 215 10.26 -14.42 5.70
C CYS A 215 8.73 -14.46 5.89
N LYS A 216 8.09 -15.63 5.71
CA LYS A 216 6.64 -15.80 5.90
C LYS A 216 6.20 -17.27 5.80
N GLU A 217 5.10 -17.63 6.46
CA GLU A 217 4.60 -19.01 6.56
C GLU A 217 4.28 -19.71 5.22
N GLN A 218 3.96 -18.97 4.15
CA GLN A 218 3.68 -19.57 2.84
C GLN A 218 4.92 -19.76 1.96
N MET A 219 6.05 -19.10 2.27
CA MET A 219 7.30 -19.20 1.50
C MET A 219 7.84 -20.63 1.34
N PRO A 220 7.68 -21.55 2.30
CA PRO A 220 8.08 -22.94 2.12
C PRO A 220 7.45 -23.64 0.91
N LEU A 221 6.24 -23.26 0.50
CA LEU A 221 5.60 -23.84 -0.68
C LEU A 221 6.31 -23.43 -1.98
N VAL A 222 6.88 -22.22 -2.03
CA VAL A 222 7.74 -21.80 -3.14
C VAL A 222 9.03 -22.63 -3.17
N ILE A 223 9.62 -22.92 -2.00
CA ILE A 223 10.81 -23.80 -1.89
C ILE A 223 10.48 -25.24 -2.29
N VAL A 224 9.30 -25.76 -1.95
CA VAL A 224 8.82 -27.06 -2.44
C VAL A 224 8.76 -27.06 -3.96
N MET A 225 8.23 -26.00 -4.57
CA MET A 225 8.20 -25.88 -6.03
C MET A 225 9.60 -25.83 -6.64
N ILE A 226 10.55 -25.12 -6.02
CA ILE A 226 11.96 -25.10 -6.43
C ILE A 226 12.59 -26.50 -6.31
N GLY A 227 12.27 -27.25 -5.25
CA GLY A 227 12.73 -28.63 -5.06
C GLY A 227 12.23 -29.56 -6.16
N LEU A 228 10.92 -29.55 -6.45
CA LEU A 228 10.31 -30.31 -7.54
C LEU A 228 10.92 -29.93 -8.90
N TRP A 229 11.11 -28.63 -9.13
CA TRP A 229 11.75 -28.12 -10.34
C TRP A 229 13.19 -28.62 -10.49
N SER A 230 13.97 -28.65 -9.41
CA SER A 230 15.33 -29.20 -9.38
C SER A 230 15.36 -30.70 -9.76
N MET A 231 14.39 -31.47 -9.27
CA MET A 231 14.27 -32.90 -9.60
C MET A 231 13.96 -33.08 -11.10
N LEU A 232 13.01 -32.31 -11.62
CA LEU A 232 12.52 -32.45 -12.99
C LEU A 232 13.51 -31.93 -14.03
N PHE A 233 14.02 -30.71 -13.84
CA PHE A 233 14.79 -29.99 -14.87
C PHE A 233 16.31 -30.04 -14.69
N GLN A 234 16.81 -30.18 -13.45
CA GLN A 234 18.24 -30.38 -13.18
C GLN A 234 18.62 -31.84 -12.90
N ARG A 235 17.64 -32.74 -12.68
CA ARG A 235 17.84 -34.13 -12.27
C ARG A 235 18.63 -34.30 -10.97
N ARG A 236 18.61 -33.29 -10.10
CA ARG A 236 19.28 -33.33 -8.80
C ARG A 236 18.32 -33.85 -7.74
N TRP A 237 17.99 -35.14 -7.86
CA TRP A 237 16.94 -35.79 -7.07
C TRP A 237 17.10 -35.59 -5.56
N TRP A 238 18.29 -35.80 -5.02
CA TRP A 238 18.54 -35.65 -3.58
C TRP A 238 18.48 -34.20 -3.09
N THR A 239 19.02 -33.26 -3.87
CA THR A 239 18.93 -31.83 -3.54
C THR A 239 17.47 -31.38 -3.59
N GLY A 240 16.75 -31.76 -4.63
CA GLY A 240 15.33 -31.40 -4.78
C GLY A 240 14.45 -32.05 -3.72
N LEU A 241 14.65 -33.35 -3.42
CA LEU A 241 13.95 -34.04 -2.33
C LEU A 241 14.24 -33.38 -0.98
N GLY A 242 15.49 -33.00 -0.71
CA GLY A 242 15.85 -32.28 0.51
C GLY A 242 15.10 -30.94 0.64
N LEU A 243 14.99 -30.17 -0.44
CA LEU A 243 14.20 -28.91 -0.44
C LEU A 243 12.70 -29.15 -0.26
N VAL A 244 12.14 -30.19 -0.89
CA VAL A 244 10.73 -30.57 -0.74
C VAL A 244 10.44 -30.97 0.71
N LEU A 245 11.23 -31.88 1.28
CA LEU A 245 11.03 -32.35 2.65
C LEU A 245 11.21 -31.21 3.66
N LEU A 246 12.24 -30.37 3.46
CA LEU A 246 12.47 -29.21 4.30
C LEU A 246 11.30 -28.21 4.24
N GLY A 247 10.82 -27.89 3.04
CA GLY A 247 9.70 -26.96 2.84
C GLY A 247 8.39 -27.49 3.43
N LEU A 248 8.07 -28.77 3.21
CA LEU A 248 6.88 -29.39 3.80
C LEU A 248 6.95 -29.49 5.33
N ALA A 249 8.12 -29.83 5.87
CA ALA A 249 8.33 -29.87 7.32
C ALA A 249 8.19 -28.47 7.93
N TRP A 250 8.81 -27.44 7.34
CA TRP A 250 8.69 -26.06 7.80
C TRP A 250 7.25 -25.56 7.75
N TRP A 251 6.56 -25.78 6.62
CA TRP A 251 5.16 -25.42 6.46
C TRP A 251 4.28 -26.10 7.52
N GLY A 252 4.50 -27.40 7.75
CA GLY A 252 3.77 -28.15 8.77
C GLY A 252 4.04 -27.64 10.19
N ILE A 253 5.29 -27.34 10.53
CA ILE A 253 5.67 -26.75 11.81
C ILE A 253 5.00 -25.38 12.00
N ALA A 254 5.01 -24.53 10.98
CA ALA A 254 4.39 -23.21 11.05
C ALA A 254 2.88 -23.30 11.30
N PHE A 255 2.15 -24.04 10.46
CA PHE A 255 0.68 -24.07 10.47
C PHE A 255 0.08 -24.97 11.56
N TYR A 256 0.76 -26.04 11.98
CA TYR A 256 0.20 -26.99 12.94
C TYR A 256 0.82 -26.93 14.33
N LEU A 257 1.96 -26.27 14.51
CA LEU A 257 2.62 -26.16 15.81
C LEU A 257 2.77 -24.72 16.27
N VAL A 258 3.55 -23.90 15.54
CA VAL A 258 3.96 -22.57 16.02
C VAL A 258 2.79 -21.59 16.05
N MET A 259 2.11 -21.38 14.92
CA MET A 259 1.03 -20.39 14.85
C MET A 259 -0.18 -20.77 15.73
N PRO A 260 -0.65 -22.04 15.76
CA PRO A 260 -1.69 -22.46 16.71
C PRO A 260 -1.30 -22.24 18.17
N HIS A 261 -0.06 -22.52 18.56
CA HIS A 261 0.40 -22.34 19.94
C HIS A 261 0.53 -20.86 20.32
N ALA A 262 0.99 -20.02 19.39
CA ALA A 262 1.11 -18.59 19.60
C ALA A 262 -0.24 -17.87 19.56
N SER A 263 -1.25 -18.44 18.88
CA SER A 263 -2.55 -17.84 18.68
C SER A 263 -3.50 -18.07 19.85
N PRO A 264 -4.20 -17.03 20.33
CA PRO A 264 -5.20 -17.18 21.40
C PRO A 264 -6.39 -18.07 21.01
N THR A 265 -6.62 -18.29 19.71
CA THR A 265 -7.74 -19.12 19.21
C THR A 265 -7.35 -20.58 18.98
N GLY A 266 -6.06 -20.94 19.19
CA GLY A 266 -5.53 -22.25 18.81
C GLY A 266 -5.47 -22.48 17.29
N LYS A 267 -5.66 -21.43 16.48
CA LYS A 267 -5.62 -21.47 15.01
C LYS A 267 -4.96 -20.21 14.45
N PRO A 268 -4.27 -20.27 13.29
CA PRO A 268 -3.76 -19.07 12.62
C PRO A 268 -4.82 -17.99 12.42
N LEU A 269 -4.52 -16.74 12.81
CA LEU A 269 -5.49 -15.65 12.86
C LEU A 269 -5.96 -15.15 11.48
N LEU A 270 -5.25 -15.47 10.40
CA LEU A 270 -5.58 -15.03 9.04
C LEU A 270 -6.26 -16.10 8.17
N LEU A 271 -6.60 -17.26 8.75
CA LEU A 271 -7.28 -18.35 8.01
C LEU A 271 -8.63 -17.90 7.42
N GLY A 272 -9.33 -16.97 8.08
CA GLY A 272 -10.64 -16.48 7.66
C GLY A 272 -10.67 -15.86 6.24
N ARG A 273 -9.51 -15.46 5.71
CA ARG A 273 -9.37 -14.97 4.32
C ARG A 273 -9.72 -16.05 3.28
N TYR A 274 -9.80 -17.32 3.66
CA TYR A 274 -9.99 -18.47 2.77
C TYR A 274 -11.21 -19.34 3.14
N ASP A 275 -12.05 -18.92 4.09
CA ASP A 275 -13.18 -19.72 4.59
C ASP A 275 -14.17 -20.13 3.50
N GLY A 276 -14.31 -19.32 2.44
CA GLY A 276 -15.18 -19.59 1.30
C GLY A 276 -14.71 -20.71 0.36
N LEU A 277 -13.48 -21.22 0.53
CA LEU A 277 -12.87 -22.18 -0.40
C LEU A 277 -13.02 -23.65 0.03
N GLY A 278 -13.36 -23.91 1.30
CA GLY A 278 -13.50 -25.26 1.85
C GLY A 278 -12.90 -25.38 3.26
N LYS A 279 -13.06 -26.55 3.90
CA LYS A 279 -12.64 -26.77 5.30
C LYS A 279 -11.15 -27.09 5.46
N GLY A 280 -10.39 -27.10 4.37
CA GLY A 280 -8.95 -27.31 4.37
C GLY A 280 -8.35 -27.44 2.96
N PRO A 281 -7.02 -27.53 2.83
CA PRO A 281 -6.33 -27.50 1.54
C PRO A 281 -6.80 -28.57 0.55
N VAL A 282 -7.15 -29.77 1.03
CA VAL A 282 -7.66 -30.86 0.19
C VAL A 282 -9.03 -30.51 -0.38
N ASP A 283 -9.93 -29.95 0.44
CA ASP A 283 -11.25 -29.53 -0.02
C ASP A 283 -11.14 -28.39 -1.04
N VAL A 284 -10.25 -27.43 -0.82
CA VAL A 284 -9.96 -26.35 -1.79
C VAL A 284 -9.54 -26.96 -3.13
N ILE A 285 -8.56 -27.87 -3.13
CA ILE A 285 -8.11 -28.54 -4.36
C ILE A 285 -9.26 -29.29 -5.03
N MET A 286 -10.07 -30.02 -4.25
CA MET A 286 -11.22 -30.77 -4.78
C MET A 286 -12.30 -29.85 -5.36
N ASN A 287 -12.54 -28.69 -4.76
CA ASN A 287 -13.48 -27.69 -5.27
C ASN A 287 -13.00 -27.10 -6.60
N ILE A 288 -11.70 -26.79 -6.72
CA ILE A 288 -11.10 -26.33 -7.98
C ILE A 288 -11.25 -27.39 -9.08
N VAL A 289 -10.97 -28.66 -8.76
CA VAL A 289 -11.04 -29.77 -9.72
C VAL A 289 -12.49 -30.08 -10.13
N ARG A 290 -13.45 -30.01 -9.19
CA ARG A 290 -14.87 -30.28 -9.45
C ARG A 290 -15.56 -29.14 -10.19
N HIS A 291 -15.09 -27.91 -10.01
CA HIS A 291 -15.71 -26.71 -10.56
C HIS A 291 -14.71 -25.80 -11.28
N PRO A 292 -14.00 -26.28 -12.33
CA PRO A 292 -12.94 -25.52 -12.97
C PRO A 292 -13.46 -24.26 -13.68
N ARG A 293 -14.69 -24.30 -14.23
CA ARG A 293 -15.28 -23.13 -14.89
C ARG A 293 -15.58 -21.99 -13.91
N SER A 294 -16.20 -22.28 -12.77
CA SER A 294 -16.51 -21.23 -11.78
C SER A 294 -15.22 -20.65 -11.21
N PHE A 295 -14.24 -21.51 -10.87
CA PHE A 295 -12.93 -21.05 -10.42
C PHE A 295 -12.28 -20.06 -11.40
N LEU A 296 -12.28 -20.36 -12.70
CA LEU A 296 -11.73 -19.46 -13.72
C LEU A 296 -12.50 -18.13 -13.80
N MET A 297 -13.84 -18.16 -13.74
CA MET A 297 -14.65 -16.94 -13.79
C MET A 297 -14.44 -16.07 -12.55
N ASP A 298 -14.42 -16.69 -11.38
CA ASP A 298 -14.47 -16.00 -10.09
C ASP A 298 -13.07 -15.49 -9.65
N HIS A 299 -11.99 -16.19 -10.03
CA HIS A 299 -10.63 -15.88 -9.53
C HIS A 299 -9.60 -15.50 -10.60
N LEU A 300 -9.84 -15.74 -11.89
CA LEU A 300 -8.89 -15.33 -12.95
C LEU A 300 -9.46 -14.28 -13.91
N ILE A 301 -10.75 -14.37 -14.25
CA ILE A 301 -11.38 -13.52 -15.27
C ILE A 301 -12.05 -12.29 -14.66
N GLU A 302 -12.47 -12.39 -13.40
CA GLU A 302 -12.97 -11.28 -12.60
C GLU A 302 -12.02 -10.05 -12.74
N HIS A 303 -12.63 -8.86 -12.77
CA HIS A 303 -11.95 -7.66 -13.25
C HIS A 303 -10.72 -7.32 -12.40
N SER A 304 -10.84 -7.35 -11.08
CA SER A 304 -9.75 -6.99 -10.18
C SER A 304 -8.59 -8.01 -10.21
N HIS A 305 -8.89 -9.30 -10.24
CA HIS A 305 -7.89 -10.36 -10.40
C HIS A 305 -7.16 -10.27 -11.75
N ARG A 306 -7.87 -9.94 -12.84
CA ARG A 306 -7.23 -9.73 -14.14
C ARG A 306 -6.28 -8.54 -14.12
N MET A 307 -6.72 -7.42 -13.52
CA MET A 307 -5.88 -6.23 -13.36
C MET A 307 -4.63 -6.52 -12.52
N TYR A 308 -4.77 -7.34 -11.48
CA TYR A 308 -3.63 -7.82 -10.68
C TYR A 308 -2.61 -8.60 -11.52
N VAL A 309 -3.06 -9.60 -12.29
CA VAL A 309 -2.18 -10.40 -13.16
C VAL A 309 -1.50 -9.52 -14.21
N GLN A 310 -2.20 -8.53 -14.76
CA GLN A 310 -1.62 -7.54 -15.68
C GLN A 310 -0.56 -6.67 -14.99
N THR A 311 -0.82 -6.24 -13.75
CA THR A 311 0.12 -5.48 -12.93
C THR A 311 1.40 -6.28 -12.66
N LEU A 312 1.27 -7.59 -12.43
CA LEU A 312 2.43 -8.48 -12.28
C LEU A 312 3.19 -8.68 -13.60
N LEU A 313 2.54 -8.87 -14.74
CA LEU A 313 3.22 -9.32 -15.97
C LEU A 313 3.66 -8.18 -16.90
N SER A 314 2.94 -7.07 -16.91
CA SER A 314 3.19 -5.97 -17.84
C SER A 314 4.56 -5.29 -17.68
N PRO A 315 5.15 -5.12 -16.47
CA PRO A 315 6.47 -4.50 -16.34
C PRO A 315 7.58 -5.30 -17.04
N ALA A 316 7.41 -6.63 -17.12
CA ALA A 316 8.30 -7.52 -17.84
C ALA A 316 7.91 -7.73 -19.32
N GLY A 317 7.03 -6.89 -19.87
CA GLY A 317 6.55 -7.00 -21.25
C GLY A 317 5.84 -8.32 -21.56
N TYR A 318 5.22 -8.95 -20.56
CA TYR A 318 4.58 -10.27 -20.64
C TYR A 318 5.52 -11.44 -21.01
N LEU A 319 6.84 -11.20 -21.06
CA LEU A 319 7.83 -12.25 -21.34
C LEU A 319 7.76 -13.46 -20.39
N PRO A 320 7.46 -13.32 -19.08
CA PRO A 320 7.34 -14.47 -18.19
C PRO A 320 6.37 -15.57 -18.65
N LEU A 321 5.38 -15.24 -19.49
CA LEU A 321 4.44 -16.21 -20.05
C LEU A 321 5.09 -17.19 -21.05
N LEU A 322 6.23 -16.82 -21.63
CA LEU A 322 6.98 -17.67 -22.57
C LEU A 322 7.87 -18.71 -21.87
N ALA A 323 8.08 -18.58 -20.57
CA ALA A 323 8.83 -19.53 -19.75
C ALA A 323 7.97 -20.09 -18.59
N PRO A 324 6.85 -20.78 -18.90
CA PRO A 324 5.94 -21.31 -17.88
C PRO A 324 6.62 -22.31 -16.92
N TRP A 325 7.69 -22.98 -17.37
CA TRP A 325 8.49 -23.88 -16.53
C TRP A 325 9.25 -23.15 -15.40
N ILE A 326 9.49 -21.84 -15.50
CA ILE A 326 9.97 -21.02 -14.38
C ILE A 326 8.80 -20.37 -13.66
N LEU A 327 7.84 -19.82 -14.40
CA LEU A 327 6.70 -19.10 -13.82
C LEU A 327 5.91 -19.95 -12.80
N VAL A 328 5.84 -21.27 -13.00
CA VAL A 328 5.19 -22.21 -12.07
C VAL A 328 5.75 -22.16 -10.64
N LEU A 329 6.99 -21.69 -10.44
CA LEU A 329 7.59 -21.52 -9.12
C LEU A 329 6.84 -20.48 -8.27
N ALA A 330 6.24 -19.47 -8.89
CA ALA A 330 5.45 -18.44 -8.21
C ALA A 330 3.98 -18.85 -8.01
N SER A 331 3.58 -20.04 -8.49
CA SER A 331 2.18 -20.46 -8.45
C SER A 331 1.58 -20.50 -7.03
N PRO A 332 2.30 -20.89 -5.95
CA PRO A 332 1.73 -20.84 -4.61
C PRO A 332 1.36 -19.43 -4.17
N SER A 333 2.24 -18.45 -4.39
CA SER A 333 2.02 -17.05 -4.01
C SER A 333 0.94 -16.37 -4.86
N ILE A 334 0.95 -16.62 -6.18
CA ILE A 334 -0.10 -16.11 -7.09
C ILE A 334 -1.46 -16.70 -6.70
N ALA A 335 -1.53 -18.00 -6.43
CA ALA A 335 -2.77 -18.65 -6.01
C ALA A 335 -3.26 -18.11 -4.67
N LEU A 336 -2.38 -17.95 -3.69
CA LEU A 336 -2.72 -17.38 -2.39
C LEU A 336 -3.38 -16.00 -2.55
N ASN A 337 -2.79 -15.12 -3.36
CA ASN A 337 -3.29 -13.77 -3.55
C ASN A 337 -4.64 -13.76 -4.28
N LEU A 338 -4.78 -14.54 -5.37
CA LEU A 338 -6.01 -14.61 -6.18
C LEU A 338 -7.18 -15.33 -5.48
N LEU A 339 -6.88 -16.17 -4.49
CA LEU A 339 -7.89 -16.92 -3.74
C LEU A 339 -8.35 -16.21 -2.47
N SER A 340 -7.72 -15.08 -2.13
CA SER A 340 -8.04 -14.34 -0.91
C SER A 340 -9.36 -13.60 -1.02
N ALA A 341 -10.14 -13.63 0.06
CA ALA A 341 -11.29 -12.73 0.23
C ALA A 341 -10.88 -11.27 0.50
N SER A 342 -9.58 -10.99 0.72
CA SER A 342 -9.08 -9.64 1.01
C SER A 342 -8.57 -8.95 -0.26
N PRO A 343 -9.22 -7.86 -0.73
CA PRO A 343 -8.81 -7.15 -1.95
C PRO A 343 -7.38 -6.60 -1.93
N GLY A 344 -6.82 -6.35 -0.74
CA GLY A 344 -5.44 -5.92 -0.61
C GLY A 344 -4.44 -6.96 -1.13
N GLN A 345 -4.74 -8.26 -1.13
CA GLN A 345 -3.77 -9.27 -1.59
C GLN A 345 -3.56 -9.26 -3.11
N TYR A 346 -4.54 -8.74 -3.86
CA TYR A 346 -4.48 -8.66 -5.32
C TYR A 346 -4.62 -7.22 -5.85
N SER A 347 -4.35 -6.19 -5.03
CA SER A 347 -4.36 -4.80 -5.53
C SER A 347 -3.09 -4.43 -6.32
N GLY A 348 -1.97 -5.08 -6.02
CA GLY A 348 -0.64 -4.73 -6.53
C GLY A 348 0.04 -3.55 -5.81
N LEU A 349 -0.63 -2.92 -4.85
CA LEU A 349 -0.12 -1.74 -4.12
C LEU A 349 0.63 -2.08 -2.82
N PHE A 350 0.46 -3.29 -2.32
CA PHE A 350 0.97 -3.75 -1.04
C PHE A 350 2.13 -4.75 -1.22
N GLN A 351 2.67 -5.27 -0.12
CA GLN A 351 3.84 -6.16 -0.06
C GLN A 351 3.67 -7.55 -0.71
N TYR A 352 2.45 -7.93 -1.10
CA TYR A 352 2.11 -9.29 -1.57
C TYR A 352 2.73 -9.71 -2.91
N SER A 353 3.39 -8.80 -3.63
CA SER A 353 4.09 -9.12 -4.87
C SER A 353 5.60 -9.42 -4.68
N ALA A 354 6.14 -9.15 -3.49
CA ALA A 354 7.58 -9.21 -3.21
C ALA A 354 8.21 -10.58 -3.52
N ASP A 355 7.52 -11.65 -3.16
CA ASP A 355 7.93 -13.05 -3.35
C ASP A 355 7.72 -13.56 -4.79
N ILE A 356 6.90 -12.87 -5.59
CA ILE A 356 6.60 -13.21 -6.99
C ILE A 356 7.63 -12.60 -7.94
N VAL A 357 8.06 -11.35 -7.70
CA VAL A 357 9.01 -10.62 -8.57
C VAL A 357 10.29 -11.41 -8.89
N PRO A 358 10.97 -12.09 -7.93
CA PRO A 358 12.15 -12.91 -8.20
C PRO A 358 11.95 -13.94 -9.31
N VAL A 359 10.80 -14.60 -9.30
CA VAL A 359 10.43 -15.62 -10.29
C VAL A 359 10.11 -14.96 -11.62
N LEU A 360 9.45 -13.79 -11.63
CA LEU A 360 9.18 -13.04 -12.85
C LEU A 360 10.48 -12.57 -13.52
N ILE A 361 11.48 -12.12 -12.75
CA ILE A 361 12.80 -11.78 -13.27
C ILE A 361 13.46 -12.99 -13.91
N PHE A 362 13.49 -14.14 -13.22
CA PHE A 362 14.10 -15.34 -13.78
C PHE A 362 13.35 -15.86 -15.02
N SER A 363 12.02 -15.84 -14.98
CA SER A 363 11.17 -16.23 -16.11
C SER A 363 11.40 -15.32 -17.33
N THR A 364 11.58 -14.02 -17.10
CA THR A 364 11.94 -13.04 -18.15
C THR A 364 13.27 -13.37 -18.79
N ILE A 365 14.30 -13.70 -18.00
CA ILE A 365 15.61 -14.14 -18.51
C ILE A 365 15.44 -15.38 -19.41
N GLU A 366 14.71 -16.40 -18.95
CA GLU A 366 14.51 -17.63 -19.72
C GLU A 366 13.68 -17.43 -21.00
N ALA A 367 12.69 -16.54 -20.95
CA ALA A 367 11.92 -16.15 -22.12
C ALA A 367 12.82 -15.49 -23.18
N MET A 368 13.73 -14.62 -22.77
CA MET A 368 14.72 -14.02 -23.69
C MET A 368 15.66 -15.09 -24.27
N VAL A 369 16.14 -16.05 -23.46
CA VAL A 369 16.95 -17.18 -23.96
C VAL A 369 16.18 -17.98 -25.01
N LEU A 370 14.90 -18.28 -24.76
CA LEU A 370 14.04 -18.98 -25.72
C LEU A 370 13.93 -18.22 -27.04
N LEU A 371 13.66 -16.91 -26.99
CA LEU A 371 13.51 -16.07 -28.17
C LEU A 371 14.81 -15.97 -28.99
N LEU A 372 15.97 -15.85 -28.32
CA LEU A 372 17.28 -15.85 -28.96
C LEU A 372 17.60 -17.19 -29.64
N TRP A 373 17.21 -18.31 -29.00
CA TRP A 373 17.33 -19.65 -29.58
C TRP A 373 16.41 -19.83 -30.79
N LEU A 374 15.14 -19.38 -30.70
CA LEU A 374 14.21 -19.41 -31.84
C LEU A 374 14.72 -18.58 -33.01
N ALA A 375 15.27 -17.40 -32.76
CA ALA A 375 15.89 -16.57 -33.80
C ALA A 375 17.05 -17.28 -34.50
N GLN A 376 17.88 -18.02 -33.74
CA GLN A 376 18.96 -18.84 -34.29
C GLN A 376 18.43 -19.98 -35.18
N VAL A 377 17.40 -20.70 -34.73
CA VAL A 377 16.78 -21.79 -35.52
C VAL A 377 16.18 -21.25 -36.81
N LEU A 378 15.49 -20.10 -36.75
CA LEU A 378 14.88 -19.46 -37.91
C LEU A 378 15.93 -18.94 -38.90
N HIS A 379 16.97 -18.27 -38.40
CA HIS A 379 18.09 -17.80 -39.23
C HIS A 379 18.76 -18.96 -39.97
N GLY A 380 19.03 -20.07 -39.27
CA GLY A 380 19.57 -21.29 -39.87
C GLY A 380 18.71 -21.82 -41.01
N ARG A 381 17.38 -21.94 -40.80
CA ARG A 381 16.42 -22.40 -41.82
C ARG A 381 16.35 -21.46 -43.03
N VAL A 382 16.39 -20.14 -42.80
CA VAL A 382 16.39 -19.13 -43.86
C VAL A 382 17.67 -19.23 -44.69
N GLN A 383 18.82 -19.36 -44.05
CA GLN A 383 20.09 -19.56 -44.75
C GLN A 383 20.10 -20.85 -45.57
N THR A 384 19.55 -21.96 -45.05
CA THR A 384 19.44 -23.20 -45.84
C THR A 384 18.52 -23.03 -47.06
N LYS A 385 17.38 -22.34 -46.91
CA LYS A 385 16.47 -22.06 -48.02
C LYS A 385 17.08 -21.15 -49.08
N LEU A 386 17.81 -20.11 -48.66
CA LEU A 386 18.50 -19.19 -49.58
C LEU A 386 19.62 -19.90 -50.33
N ALA A 387 20.40 -20.75 -49.65
CA ALA A 387 21.44 -21.56 -50.28
C ALA A 387 20.86 -22.53 -51.33
N ASN A 388 19.72 -23.17 -51.03
CA ASN A 388 19.03 -24.06 -51.98
C ASN A 388 18.43 -23.32 -53.19
N ARG A 389 18.02 -22.04 -53.03
CA ARG A 389 17.53 -21.21 -54.15
C ARG A 389 18.67 -20.70 -55.04
N SER A 390 19.79 -20.31 -54.45
CA SER A 390 20.96 -19.87 -55.22
C SER A 390 21.60 -21.02 -56.01
N SER A 391 21.46 -22.28 -55.58
CA SER A 391 21.95 -23.41 -56.37
C SER A 391 21.06 -23.75 -57.58
N GLN A 392 19.89 -23.11 -57.72
CA GLN A 392 18.95 -23.30 -58.84
C GLN A 392 18.98 -22.16 -59.86
N THR A 393 19.75 -21.09 -59.63
CA THR A 393 19.81 -19.92 -60.51
C THR A 393 21.27 -19.52 -60.77
N ASP A 394 21.72 -19.52 -62.04
CA ASP A 394 23.10 -19.18 -62.46
C ASP A 394 23.49 -17.70 -62.27
N ALA A 395 22.68 -16.92 -61.56
CA ALA A 395 22.97 -15.52 -61.27
C ALA A 395 23.82 -15.41 -60.00
N SER A 396 25.00 -14.78 -60.10
CA SER A 396 25.88 -14.49 -58.98
C SER A 396 25.11 -13.75 -57.87
N PRO A 397 24.87 -14.36 -56.69
CA PRO A 397 24.16 -13.67 -55.63
C PRO A 397 25.16 -12.77 -54.90
N VAL A 398 24.86 -11.49 -54.74
CA VAL A 398 25.42 -10.69 -53.62
C VAL A 398 24.65 -11.13 -52.39
N PRO A 399 25.18 -12.00 -51.52
CA PRO A 399 24.42 -12.45 -50.38
C PRO A 399 24.54 -11.36 -49.32
N MET A 400 23.42 -10.74 -48.94
CA MET A 400 23.35 -9.96 -47.72
C MET A 400 23.53 -10.92 -46.53
N LYS A 401 24.79 -11.26 -46.20
CA LYS A 401 25.16 -12.14 -45.08
C LYS A 401 25.00 -11.37 -43.78
N VAL A 402 23.77 -11.17 -43.33
CA VAL A 402 23.55 -10.70 -41.96
C VAL A 402 24.04 -11.80 -41.02
N ARG A 403 25.12 -11.50 -40.28
CA ARG A 403 25.76 -12.44 -39.35
C ARG A 403 24.80 -12.72 -38.19
N LEU A 404 24.57 -14.00 -37.85
CA LEU A 404 23.70 -14.43 -36.75
C LEU A 404 23.95 -13.65 -35.42
N PRO A 405 25.21 -13.37 -35.00
CA PRO A 405 25.46 -12.57 -33.80
C PRO A 405 24.87 -11.16 -33.84
N VAL A 406 24.77 -10.54 -35.03
CA VAL A 406 24.16 -9.22 -35.19
C VAL A 406 22.65 -9.29 -34.99
N VAL A 407 21.99 -10.32 -35.53
CA VAL A 407 20.56 -10.55 -35.35
C VAL A 407 20.22 -10.82 -33.88
N GLN A 408 20.97 -11.70 -33.23
CA GLN A 408 20.77 -12.02 -31.82
C GLN A 408 21.09 -10.84 -30.91
N GLY A 409 22.17 -10.10 -31.19
CA GLY A 409 22.51 -8.87 -30.46
C GLY A 409 21.42 -7.80 -30.59
N GLY A 410 20.94 -7.56 -31.81
CA GLY A 410 19.84 -6.62 -32.08
C GLY A 410 18.54 -7.02 -31.38
N LEU A 411 18.14 -8.29 -31.48
CA LEU A 411 16.96 -8.81 -30.78
C LEU A 411 17.09 -8.65 -29.26
N LEU A 412 18.25 -8.99 -28.68
CA LEU A 412 18.49 -8.84 -27.25
C LEU A 412 18.38 -7.38 -26.81
N ILE A 413 18.95 -6.44 -27.57
CA ILE A 413 18.83 -4.99 -27.28
C ILE A 413 17.36 -4.56 -27.30
N VAL A 414 16.58 -5.00 -28.28
CA VAL A 414 15.14 -4.69 -28.37
C VAL A 414 14.38 -5.27 -27.19
N LEU A 415 14.62 -6.52 -26.82
CA LEU A 415 13.95 -7.17 -25.68
C LEU A 415 14.30 -6.49 -24.35
N LEU A 416 15.57 -6.14 -24.13
CA LEU A 416 16.02 -5.43 -22.94
C LEU A 416 15.45 -4.00 -22.88
N GLY A 417 15.46 -3.28 -24.01
CA GLY A 417 14.85 -1.97 -24.11
C GLY A 417 13.34 -2.00 -23.84
N LEU A 418 12.65 -3.04 -24.35
CA LEU A 418 11.22 -3.24 -24.12
C LEU A 418 10.89 -3.44 -22.64
N VAL A 419 11.60 -4.34 -21.93
CA VAL A 419 11.28 -4.59 -20.51
C VAL A 419 11.60 -3.38 -19.62
N VAL A 420 12.71 -2.69 -19.87
CA VAL A 420 13.02 -1.46 -19.13
C VAL A 420 11.97 -0.38 -19.41
N PHE A 421 11.59 -0.18 -20.67
CA PHE A 421 10.55 0.76 -21.05
C PHE A 421 9.19 0.41 -20.42
N MET A 422 8.78 -0.85 -20.45
CA MET A 422 7.52 -1.29 -19.87
C MET A 422 7.50 -1.14 -18.34
N SER A 423 8.62 -1.41 -17.67
CA SER A 423 8.75 -1.20 -16.23
C SER A 423 8.60 0.29 -15.86
N LEU A 424 9.32 1.17 -16.55
CA LEU A 424 9.23 2.63 -16.34
C LEU A 424 7.84 3.18 -16.67
N ARG A 425 7.23 2.70 -17.76
CA ARG A 425 5.85 3.06 -18.14
C ARG A 425 4.85 2.60 -17.08
N SER A 426 4.99 1.37 -16.59
CA SER A 426 4.11 0.84 -15.56
C SER A 426 4.24 1.65 -14.28
N ASP A 427 5.45 1.96 -13.82
CA ASP A 427 5.67 2.84 -12.67
C ASP A 427 5.05 4.23 -12.89
N TYR A 428 5.22 4.83 -14.08
CA TYR A 428 4.63 6.15 -14.37
C TYR A 428 3.12 6.20 -14.15
N TYR A 429 2.37 5.16 -14.54
CA TYR A 429 0.91 5.12 -14.47
C TYR A 429 0.34 4.41 -13.23
N PHE A 430 1.09 3.50 -12.60
CA PHE A 430 0.60 2.61 -11.53
C PHE A 430 1.14 3.03 -10.15
N HIS A 431 0.69 4.19 -9.67
CA HIS A 431 1.08 4.74 -8.35
C HIS A 431 2.60 4.71 -8.12
N GLY A 432 3.37 5.11 -9.12
CA GLY A 432 4.82 4.96 -9.10
C GLY A 432 5.50 5.69 -7.96
N GLN A 433 6.60 5.11 -7.50
CA GLN A 433 7.33 5.56 -6.32
C GLN A 433 8.56 6.37 -6.69
N LEU A 434 8.70 6.77 -7.96
CA LEU A 434 9.82 7.52 -8.48
C LEU A 434 9.45 8.98 -8.82
N PRO A 435 10.40 9.93 -8.85
CA PRO A 435 10.08 11.34 -9.01
C PRO A 435 9.41 11.73 -10.33
N TYR A 436 9.55 10.90 -11.37
CA TYR A 436 8.93 11.14 -12.67
C TYR A 436 7.50 10.59 -12.76
N SER A 437 7.06 9.78 -11.79
CA SER A 437 5.78 9.07 -11.86
C SER A 437 4.60 10.04 -11.67
N GLN A 438 3.48 9.72 -12.31
CA GLN A 438 2.29 10.57 -12.22
C GLN A 438 1.77 10.61 -10.78
N GLY A 439 1.59 11.82 -10.24
CA GLY A 439 1.09 12.02 -8.88
C GLY A 439 2.13 11.85 -7.77
N PHE A 440 3.40 11.56 -8.11
CA PHE A 440 4.46 11.50 -7.12
C PHE A 440 4.61 12.84 -6.38
N ARG A 441 4.74 12.76 -5.05
CA ARG A 441 5.02 13.91 -4.20
C ARG A 441 6.09 13.52 -3.19
N TRP A 442 7.19 14.25 -3.18
CA TRP A 442 8.20 14.06 -2.15
C TRP A 442 7.61 14.41 -0.78
N PRO A 443 7.75 13.55 0.25
CA PRO A 443 7.28 13.81 1.61
C PRO A 443 7.89 15.09 2.16
N ARG A 444 7.11 15.89 2.90
CA ARG A 444 7.61 17.14 3.46
C ARG A 444 7.24 17.23 4.94
N VAL A 445 8.27 17.43 5.75
CA VAL A 445 8.11 17.90 7.12
C VAL A 445 7.74 19.37 7.07
N ASN A 446 6.66 19.75 7.76
CA ASN A 446 6.21 21.13 7.87
C ASN A 446 6.13 21.53 9.36
N ALA A 447 5.74 22.78 9.63
CA ALA A 447 5.68 23.28 11.01
C ALA A 447 4.72 22.47 11.90
N HIS A 448 3.60 22.00 11.33
CA HIS A 448 2.63 21.16 12.02
C HIS A 448 3.24 19.78 12.33
N THR A 449 3.75 19.05 11.34
CA THR A 449 4.32 17.71 11.60
C THR A 449 5.55 17.76 12.52
N ALA A 450 6.35 18.83 12.47
CA ALA A 450 7.48 19.03 13.39
C ALA A 450 7.03 19.24 14.85
N LEU A 451 5.83 19.81 15.05
CA LEU A 451 5.26 20.03 16.39
C LEU A 451 4.91 18.71 17.09
N ALA A 452 4.63 17.63 16.35
CA ALA A 452 4.31 16.32 16.93
C ALA A 452 5.40 15.85 17.91
N GLN A 453 6.68 16.09 17.61
CA GLN A 453 7.78 15.70 18.49
C GLN A 453 7.67 16.32 19.89
N HIS A 454 7.26 17.59 19.96
CA HIS A 454 7.07 18.28 21.23
C HIS A 454 6.03 17.59 22.12
N PHE A 455 4.94 17.08 21.52
CA PHE A 455 3.92 16.32 22.25
C PHE A 455 4.43 14.93 22.65
N MET A 456 5.17 14.25 21.77
CA MET A 456 5.75 12.95 22.06
C MET A 456 6.73 13.01 23.24
N ASP A 457 7.50 14.08 23.36
CA ASP A 457 8.44 14.31 24.48
C ASP A 457 7.74 14.50 25.83
N MET A 458 6.44 14.84 25.85
CA MET A 458 5.64 14.94 27.08
C MET A 458 5.17 13.58 27.61
N ILE A 459 5.24 12.53 26.78
CA ILE A 459 4.75 11.19 27.13
C ILE A 459 5.89 10.40 27.77
N PRO A 460 5.74 9.90 29.01
CA PRO A 460 6.75 9.03 29.61
C PRO A 460 7.05 7.81 28.72
N PRO A 461 8.32 7.37 28.62
CA PRO A 461 8.70 6.23 27.76
C PRO A 461 8.00 4.91 28.11
N ASP A 462 7.67 4.71 29.38
CA ASP A 462 7.02 3.51 29.92
C ASP A 462 5.49 3.57 29.95
N ALA A 463 4.90 4.76 29.74
CA ALA A 463 3.46 4.94 29.73
C ALA A 463 2.80 4.27 28.53
N SER A 464 1.64 3.68 28.75
CA SER A 464 0.83 3.10 27.68
C SER A 464 0.12 4.21 26.87
N VAL A 465 0.05 4.05 25.55
CA VAL A 465 -0.52 5.09 24.66
C VAL A 465 -1.47 4.48 23.66
N SER A 466 -2.63 5.09 23.48
CA SER A 466 -3.50 4.86 22.32
C SER A 466 -3.35 6.02 21.35
N ALA A 467 -2.73 5.78 20.20
CA ALA A 467 -2.35 6.83 19.24
C ALA A 467 -3.01 6.62 17.88
N GLN A 468 -3.23 7.71 17.15
CA GLN A 468 -3.70 7.64 15.77
C GLN A 468 -2.74 6.83 14.88
N ALA A 469 -3.26 6.23 13.80
CA ALA A 469 -2.51 5.27 12.99
C ALA A 469 -1.15 5.78 12.48
N THR A 470 -1.05 7.08 12.16
CA THR A 470 0.19 7.70 11.68
C THR A 470 1.16 8.13 12.79
N LEU A 471 0.68 8.25 14.03
CA LEU A 471 1.48 8.66 15.19
C LEU A 471 2.05 7.44 15.94
N ALA A 472 1.33 6.31 15.94
CA ALA A 472 1.74 5.12 16.69
C ALA A 472 3.15 4.60 16.34
N PRO A 473 3.62 4.59 15.08
CA PRO A 473 4.98 4.16 14.74
C PRO A 473 6.09 5.02 15.36
N HIS A 474 5.78 6.25 15.76
CA HIS A 474 6.74 7.14 16.43
C HIS A 474 6.81 6.88 17.93
N LEU A 475 5.85 6.12 18.46
CA LEU A 475 5.72 5.78 19.87
C LEU A 475 5.81 4.27 20.10
N SER A 476 6.14 3.46 19.09
CA SER A 476 6.07 2.00 19.15
C SER A 476 7.13 1.33 20.03
N GLN A 477 8.19 2.06 20.40
CA GLN A 477 9.26 1.60 21.29
C GLN A 477 8.85 1.59 22.77
N ARG A 478 7.76 0.88 23.07
CA ARG A 478 7.22 0.69 24.41
C ARG A 478 6.46 -0.62 24.51
N LYS A 479 6.22 -1.08 25.73
CA LYS A 479 5.52 -2.35 25.97
C LYS A 479 4.08 -2.32 25.45
N HIS A 480 3.35 -1.22 25.69
CA HIS A 480 1.95 -1.05 25.32
C HIS A 480 1.75 0.21 24.46
N ILE A 481 1.53 0.00 23.17
CA ILE A 481 1.10 1.02 22.19
C ILE A 481 -0.11 0.48 21.43
N TYR A 482 -1.14 1.30 21.27
CA TYR A 482 -2.39 0.90 20.66
C TYR A 482 -2.71 1.83 19.49
N GLN A 483 -3.39 1.31 18.48
CA GLN A 483 -4.02 2.15 17.47
C GLN A 483 -5.38 2.62 18.00
N PHE A 484 -5.56 3.93 18.09
CA PHE A 484 -6.82 4.53 18.53
C PHE A 484 -7.98 4.06 17.63
N PRO A 485 -9.13 3.64 18.19
CA PRO A 485 -9.58 3.77 19.58
C PRO A 485 -9.41 2.52 20.44
N TYR A 486 -8.37 1.71 20.20
CA TYR A 486 -8.13 0.53 21.03
C TYR A 486 -7.58 0.90 22.41
N ALA A 487 -7.90 0.09 23.42
CA ALA A 487 -7.55 0.29 24.84
C ALA A 487 -8.02 1.62 25.48
N VAL A 488 -9.11 2.20 24.97
CA VAL A 488 -9.81 3.32 25.64
C VAL A 488 -11.23 2.88 26.05
N PRO A 489 -11.85 3.51 27.07
CA PRO A 489 -13.12 3.08 27.65
C PRO A 489 -14.33 3.49 26.79
N LEU A 490 -14.30 3.05 25.53
CA LEU A 490 -15.36 3.16 24.52
C LEU A 490 -15.88 1.75 24.18
N SER A 491 -17.11 1.67 23.69
CA SER A 491 -17.74 0.40 23.31
C SER A 491 -17.22 -0.12 21.97
N TYR A 492 -16.08 -0.80 22.02
CA TYR A 492 -15.44 -1.51 20.89
C TYR A 492 -15.18 -2.97 21.29
N PRO A 493 -14.95 -3.92 20.35
CA PRO A 493 -15.28 -5.34 20.56
C PRO A 493 -14.66 -6.01 21.80
N VAL A 494 -13.59 -5.42 22.36
CA VAL A 494 -13.09 -5.71 23.69
C VAL A 494 -13.07 -4.41 24.50
N THR A 495 -13.97 -4.28 25.48
CA THR A 495 -13.94 -3.17 26.43
C THR A 495 -12.76 -3.36 27.39
N PRO A 496 -11.82 -2.41 27.49
CA PRO A 496 -10.72 -2.51 28.44
C PRO A 496 -11.26 -2.55 29.88
N GLN A 497 -10.62 -3.35 30.72
CA GLN A 497 -10.83 -3.26 32.16
C GLN A 497 -10.16 -1.97 32.68
N PRO A 498 -10.57 -1.40 33.82
CA PRO A 498 -9.97 -0.15 34.33
C PRO A 498 -8.45 -0.19 34.45
N ALA A 499 -7.86 -1.35 34.75
CA ALA A 499 -6.41 -1.55 34.86
C ALA A 499 -5.67 -1.62 33.50
N THR A 500 -6.40 -1.68 32.38
CA THR A 500 -5.85 -1.86 31.03
C THR A 500 -6.26 -0.76 30.07
N VAL A 501 -6.77 0.35 30.61
CA VAL A 501 -6.99 1.59 29.88
C VAL A 501 -5.64 2.26 29.62
N ALA A 502 -5.41 2.76 28.41
CA ALA A 502 -4.19 3.48 28.06
C ALA A 502 -3.99 4.72 28.97
N ASP A 503 -2.75 5.00 29.36
CA ASP A 503 -2.44 6.16 30.20
C ASP A 503 -2.63 7.46 29.41
N TYR A 504 -2.25 7.45 28.13
CA TYR A 504 -2.36 8.60 27.23
C TYR A 504 -3.12 8.26 25.95
N VAL A 505 -3.80 9.27 25.40
CA VAL A 505 -4.34 9.25 24.04
C VAL A 505 -3.69 10.38 23.26
N PHE A 506 -3.08 10.07 22.11
CA PHE A 506 -2.40 11.08 21.27
C PHE A 506 -2.95 11.09 19.85
N LEU A 507 -3.46 12.26 19.44
CA LEU A 507 -4.26 12.44 18.25
C LEU A 507 -3.81 13.66 17.47
N ASP A 508 -3.98 13.60 16.15
CA ASP A 508 -3.90 14.72 15.22
C ASP A 508 -5.24 14.83 14.50
N VAL A 509 -6.08 15.76 14.95
CA VAL A 509 -7.44 15.91 14.43
C VAL A 509 -7.48 16.50 13.01
N SER A 510 -6.32 16.88 12.47
CA SER A 510 -6.16 17.35 11.10
C SER A 510 -5.77 16.23 10.12
N ALA A 511 -5.30 15.09 10.63
CA ALA A 511 -4.83 13.94 9.86
C ALA A 511 -5.94 12.93 9.54
N ASP A 512 -5.56 11.83 8.89
CA ASP A 512 -6.48 10.76 8.49
C ASP A 512 -7.05 10.03 9.72
N ILE A 513 -8.38 9.85 9.75
CA ILE A 513 -9.11 9.31 10.92
C ILE A 513 -9.15 7.78 10.97
N TYR A 514 -8.39 7.08 10.11
CA TYR A 514 -8.34 5.63 10.08
C TYR A 514 -8.13 5.03 11.49
N PRO A 515 -8.93 4.01 11.89
CA PRO A 515 -9.77 3.17 11.03
C PRO A 515 -11.20 3.69 10.79
N TYR A 516 -11.58 4.85 11.32
CA TYR A 516 -12.96 5.34 11.23
C TYR A 516 -13.41 5.64 9.79
N TYR A 517 -14.64 5.24 9.46
CA TYR A 517 -15.28 5.56 8.18
C TYR A 517 -15.81 6.99 8.14
N THR A 518 -16.35 7.50 9.25
CA THR A 518 -16.98 8.82 9.30
C THR A 518 -16.32 9.71 10.35
N THR A 519 -16.17 10.99 10.01
CA THR A 519 -15.69 12.00 10.95
C THR A 519 -16.58 12.11 12.19
N PRO A 520 -17.93 12.16 12.09
CA PRO A 520 -18.76 12.30 13.28
C PRO A 520 -18.54 11.19 14.32
N ASP A 521 -18.30 9.94 13.88
CA ASP A 521 -18.00 8.84 14.80
C ASP A 521 -16.65 9.05 15.50
N TYR A 522 -15.59 9.37 14.74
CA TYR A 522 -14.26 9.65 15.29
C TYR A 522 -14.29 10.79 16.32
N VAL A 523 -14.93 11.90 15.97
CA VAL A 523 -15.04 13.08 16.85
C VAL A 523 -15.90 12.75 18.09
N ARG A 524 -17.04 12.07 17.91
CA ARG A 524 -17.93 11.69 19.01
C ARG A 524 -17.16 10.90 20.05
N ASP A 525 -16.36 9.94 19.61
CA ASP A 525 -15.64 9.04 20.48
C ASP A 525 -14.58 9.76 21.31
N ILE A 526 -13.75 10.59 20.66
CA ILE A 526 -12.75 11.40 21.36
C ILE A 526 -13.42 12.35 22.36
N LYS A 527 -14.48 13.06 21.95
CA LYS A 527 -15.18 13.97 22.84
C LYS A 527 -15.92 13.24 23.96
N SER A 528 -16.34 11.99 23.74
CA SER A 528 -16.94 11.17 24.80
C SER A 528 -15.94 10.86 25.90
N LEU A 529 -14.65 10.66 25.59
CA LEU A 529 -13.60 10.50 26.60
C LEU A 529 -13.49 11.72 27.52
N LEU A 530 -13.65 12.93 26.96
CA LEU A 530 -13.60 14.19 27.71
C LEU A 530 -14.90 14.42 28.49
N VAL A 531 -16.05 14.35 27.82
CA VAL A 531 -17.38 14.60 28.39
C VAL A 531 -17.70 13.63 29.52
N ASN A 532 -17.33 12.35 29.36
CA ASN A 532 -17.55 11.32 30.38
C ASN A 532 -16.48 11.35 31.49
N LYS A 533 -15.59 12.35 31.49
CA LYS A 533 -14.54 12.56 32.51
C LYS A 533 -13.58 11.37 32.66
N GLN A 534 -13.33 10.66 31.56
CA GLN A 534 -12.39 9.54 31.53
C GLN A 534 -10.96 10.05 31.29
N TYR A 535 -10.82 11.10 30.48
CA TYR A 535 -9.55 11.73 30.14
C TYR A 535 -9.61 13.26 30.29
N GLY A 536 -8.48 13.85 30.68
CA GLY A 536 -8.25 15.29 30.67
C GLY A 536 -7.21 15.69 29.62
N ILE A 537 -7.17 16.98 29.28
CA ILE A 537 -6.22 17.54 28.29
C ILE A 537 -4.89 17.85 28.99
N VAL A 538 -3.80 17.23 28.52
CA VAL A 538 -2.43 17.58 28.93
C VAL A 538 -1.97 18.80 28.14
N ALA A 539 -2.12 18.72 26.83
CA ALA A 539 -1.78 19.78 25.88
C ALA A 539 -2.66 19.66 24.64
N ALA A 540 -2.97 20.78 24.02
CA ALA A 540 -3.60 20.81 22.71
C ALA A 540 -3.16 22.06 21.95
N GLN A 541 -2.69 21.89 20.72
CA GLN A 541 -2.16 22.98 19.89
C GLN A 541 -2.16 22.54 18.43
N ASP A 542 -2.56 23.44 17.53
CA ASP A 542 -2.46 23.24 16.08
C ASP A 542 -3.06 21.90 15.60
N GLY A 543 -4.18 21.45 16.18
CA GLY A 543 -4.82 20.18 15.85
C GLY A 543 -4.27 18.95 16.57
N TYR A 544 -3.12 19.04 17.25
CA TYR A 544 -2.68 17.98 18.15
C TYR A 544 -3.44 18.02 19.46
N LEU A 545 -3.80 16.83 19.95
CA LEU A 545 -4.49 16.63 21.20
C LEU A 545 -3.82 15.50 21.98
N LEU A 546 -3.24 15.82 23.13
CA LEU A 546 -2.68 14.85 24.07
C LEU A 546 -3.54 14.81 25.32
N LEU A 547 -4.12 13.64 25.55
CA LEU A 547 -5.00 13.37 26.67
C LEU A 547 -4.32 12.42 27.66
N LYS A 548 -4.69 12.52 28.93
CA LYS A 548 -4.24 11.61 29.98
C LYS A 548 -5.41 11.10 30.81
N HIS A 549 -5.41 9.80 31.05
CA HIS A 549 -6.42 9.13 31.86
C HIS A 549 -6.36 9.61 33.31
N GLY A 550 -7.53 9.86 33.92
CA GLY A 550 -7.63 10.33 35.31
C GLY A 550 -7.27 11.81 35.55
N LEU A 551 -6.88 12.57 34.52
CA LEU A 551 -6.82 14.04 34.64
C LEU A 551 -8.23 14.64 34.62
N PRO A 552 -8.44 15.81 35.27
CA PRO A 552 -9.69 16.55 35.17
C PRO A 552 -10.05 16.83 33.71
N ALA A 553 -11.28 16.49 33.33
CA ALA A 553 -11.81 16.84 32.01
C ALA A 553 -11.93 18.37 31.86
N PRO A 554 -11.76 18.88 30.63
CA PRO A 554 -11.99 20.30 30.35
C PRO A 554 -13.45 20.67 30.64
N GLU A 555 -13.66 21.93 31.01
CA GLU A 555 -15.01 22.49 31.08
C GLU A 555 -15.64 22.57 29.69
N LEU A 556 -16.94 22.87 29.65
CA LEU A 556 -17.61 23.13 28.38
C LEU A 556 -17.29 24.56 27.93
N SER A 557 -16.91 24.74 26.66
CA SER A 557 -16.69 26.07 26.10
C SER A 557 -17.97 26.90 26.18
N SER A 558 -17.85 28.19 26.49
CA SER A 558 -18.96 29.13 26.44
C SER A 558 -19.56 29.27 25.03
N ALA A 559 -18.81 28.87 24.00
CA ALA A 559 -19.28 28.84 22.61
C ALA A 559 -20.01 27.55 22.22
N SER A 560 -20.10 26.54 23.11
CA SER A 560 -20.82 25.30 22.82
C SER A 560 -22.32 25.56 22.73
N ALA A 561 -22.91 25.32 21.54
CA ALA A 561 -24.34 25.54 21.32
C ALA A 561 -25.23 24.45 21.97
N VAL A 562 -24.67 23.28 22.27
CA VAL A 562 -25.37 22.15 22.88
C VAL A 562 -24.69 21.71 24.17
N LYS A 563 -25.47 21.14 25.08
CA LYS A 563 -24.97 20.49 26.29
C LYS A 563 -24.94 18.97 26.11
N PRO A 564 -24.01 18.24 26.75
CA PRO A 564 -24.03 16.79 26.79
C PRO A 564 -25.38 16.25 27.27
N GLY A 565 -25.88 15.20 26.62
CA GLY A 565 -27.16 14.57 26.96
C GLY A 565 -27.40 13.29 26.16
N PRO A 566 -28.37 12.45 26.56
CA PRO A 566 -28.63 11.16 25.92
C PRO A 566 -29.03 11.31 24.45
N ASP A 567 -29.75 12.38 24.13
CA ASP A 567 -30.21 12.68 22.78
C ASP A 567 -29.29 13.66 22.05
N VAL A 568 -28.05 13.89 22.50
CA VAL A 568 -27.12 14.82 21.84
C VAL A 568 -25.85 14.06 21.48
N SER A 569 -25.49 14.06 20.19
CA SER A 569 -24.20 13.51 19.79
C SER A 569 -23.06 14.34 20.39
N ASN A 570 -22.16 13.67 21.11
CA ASN A 570 -20.95 14.30 21.66
C ASN A 570 -20.06 14.91 20.57
N ALA A 571 -20.23 14.54 19.29
CA ALA A 571 -19.53 15.21 18.19
C ALA A 571 -19.82 16.73 18.11
N LEU A 572 -21.01 17.16 18.54
CA LEU A 572 -21.46 18.56 18.48
C LEU A 572 -21.08 19.39 19.71
N VAL A 573 -20.84 18.71 20.84
CA VAL A 573 -20.42 19.36 22.10
C VAL A 573 -19.05 19.99 21.88
N LEU A 574 -18.81 21.20 22.38
CA LEU A 574 -17.52 21.87 22.27
C LEU A 574 -16.84 21.99 23.66
N PRO A 575 -15.91 21.09 23.99
CA PRO A 575 -15.02 21.25 25.14
C PRO A 575 -14.21 22.54 25.07
N ASP A 576 -13.81 23.07 26.22
CA ASP A 576 -12.94 24.24 26.31
C ASP A 576 -11.50 23.85 25.97
N PHE A 577 -11.12 24.05 24.71
CA PHE A 577 -9.77 23.80 24.21
C PHE A 577 -8.88 25.05 24.37
N PRO A 578 -7.56 24.88 24.56
CA PRO A 578 -6.59 25.97 24.47
C PRO A 578 -6.76 26.82 23.21
N ALA A 579 -6.59 28.14 23.32
CA ALA A 579 -6.87 29.10 22.24
C ALA A 579 -6.11 28.81 20.93
N ASN A 580 -4.91 28.22 21.02
CA ASN A 580 -4.06 27.88 19.87
C ASN A 580 -4.36 26.49 19.27
N PHE A 581 -5.30 25.72 19.82
CA PHE A 581 -5.67 24.40 19.27
C PHE A 581 -6.15 24.51 17.81
N CYS A 582 -6.97 25.50 17.50
CA CYS A 582 -7.49 25.74 16.15
C CYS A 582 -6.53 26.51 15.21
N SER A 583 -5.24 26.63 15.54
CA SER A 583 -4.31 27.38 14.67
C SER A 583 -4.16 26.77 13.26
N TYR A 584 -4.31 25.45 13.12
CA TYR A 584 -4.13 24.69 11.86
C TYR A 584 -5.14 25.01 10.75
N VAL A 585 -6.29 25.61 11.11
CA VAL A 585 -7.31 26.03 10.13
C VAL A 585 -7.06 27.43 9.60
N TYR A 586 -6.26 28.26 10.27
CA TYR A 586 -6.02 29.63 9.83
C TYR A 586 -4.92 29.70 8.78
N VAL A 587 -5.14 30.48 7.72
CA VAL A 587 -4.19 30.65 6.62
C VAL A 587 -3.97 32.12 6.25
N SER A 588 -2.86 32.42 5.59
CA SER A 588 -2.59 33.77 5.11
C SER A 588 -3.35 34.06 3.80
N PRO A 589 -3.75 35.32 3.51
CA PRO A 589 -4.39 35.67 2.24
C PRO A 589 -3.62 35.24 0.99
N ARG A 590 -2.29 35.15 1.06
CA ARG A 590 -1.44 34.69 -0.05
C ARG A 590 -1.60 33.20 -0.38
N ASP A 591 -2.13 32.41 0.56
CA ASP A 591 -2.30 30.96 0.44
C ASP A 591 -3.70 30.60 -0.08
N VAL A 592 -4.51 31.59 -0.48
CA VAL A 592 -5.88 31.40 -0.98
C VAL A 592 -5.88 31.26 -2.51
N PRO A 593 -6.07 30.06 -3.07
CA PRO A 593 -6.26 29.85 -4.50
C PRO A 593 -7.68 30.23 -4.96
N HIS A 594 -7.83 30.47 -6.27
CA HIS A 594 -9.09 30.78 -6.96
C HIS A 594 -9.98 31.75 -6.18
N SER A 595 -9.63 33.04 -6.22
CA SER A 595 -10.39 34.09 -5.53
C SER A 595 -11.86 34.10 -5.95
N LEU A 596 -12.74 34.06 -4.96
CA LEU A 596 -14.19 34.15 -5.09
C LEU A 596 -14.65 35.07 -3.97
N GLN A 597 -15.65 35.92 -4.18
CA GLN A 597 -16.21 36.75 -3.11
C GLN A 597 -17.71 36.51 -3.08
N ALA A 598 -18.14 35.65 -2.17
CA ALA A 598 -19.56 35.42 -1.90
C ALA A 598 -19.84 35.63 -0.42
N GLN A 599 -20.77 36.53 -0.13
CA GLN A 599 -21.16 36.87 1.23
C GLN A 599 -22.36 36.04 1.64
N PHE A 600 -22.26 35.41 2.81
CA PHE A 600 -23.34 34.72 3.49
C PHE A 600 -23.75 35.57 4.70
N THR A 601 -25.04 35.81 4.84
CA THR A 601 -25.58 36.64 5.91
C THR A 601 -26.70 35.92 6.64
N ASP A 602 -26.75 36.07 7.95
CA ASP A 602 -27.96 35.85 8.75
C ASP A 602 -28.37 37.16 9.46
N ALA A 603 -29.37 37.08 10.34
CA ALA A 603 -29.87 38.27 11.05
C ALA A 603 -28.83 38.94 11.98
N GLN A 604 -27.75 38.23 12.35
CA GLN A 604 -26.83 38.65 13.41
C GLN A 604 -25.35 38.70 12.98
N GLY A 605 -24.95 38.01 11.91
CA GLY A 605 -23.57 37.84 11.46
C GLY A 605 -23.41 37.82 9.94
N SER A 606 -22.15 37.86 9.50
CA SER A 606 -21.79 37.80 8.09
C SER A 606 -20.41 37.16 7.87
N MET A 607 -20.30 36.37 6.81
CA MET A 607 -19.09 35.63 6.47
C MET A 607 -18.91 35.59 4.95
N ASN A 608 -17.67 35.74 4.50
CA ASN A 608 -17.34 35.72 3.07
C ASN A 608 -16.60 34.43 2.72
N LEU A 609 -17.05 33.73 1.69
CA LEU A 609 -16.23 32.77 0.96
C LEU A 609 -15.27 33.56 0.08
N VAL A 610 -13.97 33.47 0.36
CA VAL A 610 -12.90 34.26 -0.27
C VAL A 610 -12.09 33.46 -1.31
N GLY A 611 -12.23 32.14 -1.35
CA GLY A 611 -11.60 31.28 -2.36
C GLY A 611 -11.90 29.79 -2.18
N TYR A 612 -11.39 28.98 -3.09
CA TYR A 612 -11.59 27.52 -3.07
C TYR A 612 -10.51 26.75 -3.86
N SER A 613 -10.36 25.45 -3.59
CA SER A 613 -9.60 24.52 -4.42
C SER A 613 -10.24 23.15 -4.41
N ILE A 614 -10.19 22.46 -5.55
CA ILE A 614 -10.72 21.09 -5.69
C ILE A 614 -9.56 20.19 -6.10
N SER A 615 -9.40 19.05 -5.43
CA SER A 615 -8.41 18.03 -5.81
C SER A 615 -8.98 17.05 -6.85
N GLY A 616 -8.09 16.45 -7.66
CA GLY A 616 -8.45 15.49 -8.70
C GLY A 616 -8.39 16.06 -10.12
N ALA A 617 -8.56 15.20 -11.12
CA ALA A 617 -8.47 15.58 -12.54
C ALA A 617 -9.85 15.98 -13.09
N ASN A 618 -9.90 17.01 -13.93
CA ASN A 618 -11.09 17.37 -14.72
C ASN A 618 -10.78 17.11 -16.21
N PRO A 619 -11.56 16.28 -16.94
CA PRO A 619 -12.81 15.61 -16.54
C PRO A 619 -12.63 14.51 -15.48
N PHE A 620 -13.64 14.33 -14.63
CA PHE A 620 -13.65 13.33 -13.54
C PHE A 620 -14.24 12.01 -14.02
N SER A 621 -13.51 10.90 -13.84
CA SER A 621 -14.00 9.55 -14.14
C SER A 621 -14.68 8.91 -12.94
N ARG A 622 -15.80 8.22 -13.19
CA ARG A 622 -16.48 7.38 -12.19
C ARG A 622 -15.67 6.14 -11.79
N SER A 623 -14.62 5.80 -12.54
CA SER A 623 -13.91 4.53 -12.36
C SER A 623 -12.80 4.56 -11.30
N GLY A 624 -12.39 5.74 -10.79
CA GLY A 624 -11.30 5.77 -9.81
C GLY A 624 -10.90 7.12 -9.21
N ASP A 625 -11.52 8.25 -9.57
CA ASP A 625 -11.08 9.55 -9.08
C ASP A 625 -11.71 9.89 -7.72
N TYR A 626 -10.86 10.19 -6.73
CA TYR A 626 -11.26 10.79 -5.45
C TYR A 626 -11.11 12.30 -5.52
N MET A 627 -12.05 13.01 -4.91
CA MET A 627 -12.08 14.46 -4.84
C MET A 627 -12.18 14.92 -3.40
N ALA A 628 -11.47 15.99 -3.06
CA ALA A 628 -11.69 16.79 -1.88
C ALA A 628 -11.92 18.24 -2.29
N VAL A 629 -12.80 18.92 -1.57
CA VAL A 629 -13.08 20.34 -1.78
C VAL A 629 -12.56 21.11 -0.57
N THR A 630 -11.71 22.09 -0.84
CA THR A 630 -11.21 23.05 0.15
C THR A 630 -11.85 24.41 -0.12
N THR A 631 -12.32 25.05 0.93
CA THR A 631 -12.92 26.39 0.90
C THR A 631 -12.23 27.29 1.91
N TYR A 632 -12.19 28.59 1.61
CA TYR A 632 -11.50 29.60 2.40
C TYR A 632 -12.50 30.68 2.80
N TRP A 633 -12.65 30.91 4.10
CA TRP A 633 -13.70 31.75 4.67
C TRP A 633 -13.13 32.88 5.51
N GLN A 634 -13.69 34.08 5.38
CA GLN A 634 -13.33 35.22 6.20
C GLN A 634 -14.57 35.70 6.95
N VAL A 635 -14.50 35.70 8.29
CA VAL A 635 -15.57 36.24 9.12
C VAL A 635 -15.48 37.76 9.14
N THR A 636 -16.55 38.43 8.67
CA THR A 636 -16.69 39.88 8.76
C THR A 636 -17.40 40.29 10.04
N LYS A 637 -18.46 39.56 10.42
CA LYS A 637 -19.17 39.73 11.69
C LYS A 637 -19.45 38.35 12.30
N PRO A 638 -19.11 38.09 13.57
CA PRO A 638 -19.31 36.77 14.20
C PRO A 638 -20.73 36.23 14.00
N MET A 639 -20.82 34.94 13.65
CA MET A 639 -22.09 34.24 13.56
C MET A 639 -22.57 33.85 14.96
N ALA A 640 -23.86 34.01 15.25
CA ALA A 640 -24.42 33.71 16.57
C ALA A 640 -24.59 32.19 16.80
N ALA A 641 -24.81 31.42 15.73
CA ALA A 641 -25.00 29.98 15.77
C ALA A 641 -23.86 29.24 15.05
N PRO A 642 -23.52 28.01 15.47
CA PRO A 642 -22.61 27.15 14.72
C PRO A 642 -23.25 26.75 13.38
N LEU A 643 -22.44 26.78 12.32
CA LEU A 643 -22.79 26.42 10.96
C LEU A 643 -21.89 25.29 10.48
N GLN A 644 -22.41 24.52 9.53
CA GLN A 644 -21.66 23.51 8.79
C GLN A 644 -21.68 23.81 7.29
N LEU A 645 -20.66 23.32 6.60
CA LEU A 645 -20.52 23.45 5.16
C LEU A 645 -21.24 22.29 4.48
N LEU A 646 -22.07 22.61 3.49
CA LEU A 646 -22.78 21.65 2.67
C LEU A 646 -22.31 21.77 1.22
N PHE A 647 -21.67 20.74 0.70
CA PHE A 647 -21.27 20.63 -0.69
C PHE A 647 -22.33 19.87 -1.47
N VAL A 648 -22.80 20.44 -2.57
CA VAL A 648 -23.83 19.82 -3.40
C VAL A 648 -23.39 19.73 -4.85
N LEU A 649 -23.74 18.61 -5.49
CA LEU A 649 -23.53 18.42 -6.91
C LEU A 649 -24.86 18.57 -7.66
N LYS A 650 -24.90 19.54 -8.57
CA LYS A 650 -26.08 19.87 -9.38
C LYS A 650 -25.88 19.45 -10.84
N ASP A 651 -26.95 19.05 -11.50
CA ASP A 651 -26.94 18.90 -12.97
C ASP A 651 -27.16 20.25 -13.69
N LYS A 652 -27.21 20.20 -15.02
CA LYS A 652 -27.48 21.36 -15.88
C LYS A 652 -28.85 22.02 -15.64
N ASP A 653 -29.81 21.28 -15.07
CA ASP A 653 -31.17 21.72 -14.82
C ASP A 653 -31.32 22.20 -13.34
N GLY A 654 -30.21 22.24 -12.59
CA GLY A 654 -30.16 22.72 -11.20
C GLY A 654 -30.58 21.68 -10.16
N LYS A 655 -30.88 20.44 -10.57
CA LYS A 655 -31.29 19.36 -9.66
C LYS A 655 -30.10 18.82 -8.88
N GLU A 656 -30.27 18.64 -7.57
CA GLU A 656 -29.23 18.12 -6.67
C GLU A 656 -29.22 16.59 -6.68
N TYR A 657 -28.02 16.02 -6.88
CA TYR A 657 -27.78 14.58 -6.95
C TYR A 657 -26.84 14.05 -5.86
N TYR A 658 -26.24 14.96 -5.10
CA TYR A 658 -25.31 14.63 -4.03
C TYR A 658 -25.23 15.77 -3.04
N ALA A 659 -25.06 15.41 -1.77
CA ALA A 659 -24.82 16.33 -0.66
C ALA A 659 -23.75 15.72 0.25
N ASN A 660 -22.76 16.53 0.66
CA ASN A 660 -21.71 16.13 1.58
C ASN A 660 -21.43 17.24 2.59
N ASN A 661 -21.38 16.90 3.88
CA ASN A 661 -21.02 17.80 4.98
C ASN A 661 -19.86 17.26 5.83
N ASP A 662 -19.14 16.23 5.34
CA ASP A 662 -18.01 15.63 6.04
C ASP A 662 -16.75 16.50 5.94
N VAL A 663 -16.69 17.51 6.82
CA VAL A 663 -15.58 18.47 6.97
C VAL A 663 -14.98 18.32 8.37
N PRO A 664 -13.89 17.55 8.56
CA PRO A 664 -13.36 17.22 9.89
C PRO A 664 -13.15 18.39 10.83
N ALA A 665 -12.52 19.45 10.34
CA ALA A 665 -12.15 20.59 11.17
C ALA A 665 -13.35 21.35 11.76
N ILE A 666 -14.54 21.30 11.14
CA ILE A 666 -15.71 22.06 11.62
C ILE A 666 -16.21 21.57 12.97
N PHE A 667 -15.98 20.30 13.30
CA PHE A 667 -16.41 19.74 14.57
C PHE A 667 -15.50 20.15 15.74
N TRP A 668 -14.28 20.58 15.45
CA TRP A 668 -13.29 21.03 16.44
C TRP A 668 -13.25 22.55 16.53
N CYS A 669 -13.26 23.22 15.37
CA CYS A 669 -13.16 24.65 15.19
C CYS A 669 -14.47 25.16 14.57
N GLN A 670 -15.53 25.17 15.38
CA GLN A 670 -16.89 25.50 14.93
C GLN A 670 -16.99 26.97 14.46
N SER A 671 -17.86 27.25 13.50
CA SER A 671 -17.86 28.53 12.76
C SER A 671 -18.06 29.79 13.61
N GLN A 672 -18.72 29.67 14.77
CA GLN A 672 -18.94 30.77 15.71
C GLN A 672 -17.69 31.12 16.52
N THR A 673 -16.66 30.28 16.53
CA THR A 673 -15.39 30.54 17.23
C THR A 673 -14.32 31.14 16.32
N TRP A 674 -14.63 31.31 15.02
CA TRP A 674 -13.68 31.85 14.06
C TRP A 674 -13.39 33.33 14.31
N GLU A 675 -12.11 33.67 14.35
CA GLU A 675 -11.67 35.03 14.63
C GLU A 675 -12.00 36.00 13.47
N PRO A 676 -12.67 37.14 13.75
CA PRO A 676 -12.96 38.15 12.73
C PRO A 676 -11.70 38.63 11.99
N GLY A 677 -11.83 38.79 10.67
CA GLY A 677 -10.76 39.27 9.79
C GLY A 677 -9.73 38.21 9.39
N LYS A 678 -9.60 37.09 10.13
CA LYS A 678 -8.75 35.95 9.72
C LYS A 678 -9.43 35.09 8.66
N ILE A 679 -8.62 34.34 7.91
CA ILE A 679 -9.10 33.40 6.89
C ILE A 679 -8.99 31.97 7.41
N VAL A 680 -10.09 31.24 7.35
CA VAL A 680 -10.24 29.86 7.81
C VAL A 680 -10.37 28.92 6.62
N ARG A 681 -9.50 27.92 6.57
CA ARG A 681 -9.47 26.85 5.57
C ARG A 681 -10.25 25.63 6.08
N MET A 682 -11.22 25.19 5.30
CA MET A 682 -12.05 24.01 5.57
C MET A 682 -11.95 23.04 4.40
N THR A 683 -11.59 21.78 4.67
CA THR A 683 -11.41 20.74 3.64
C THR A 683 -12.30 19.55 3.93
N THR A 684 -13.00 19.05 2.93
CA THR A 684 -13.78 17.81 3.04
C THR A 684 -12.86 16.60 3.16
N ARG A 685 -13.37 15.49 3.73
CA ARG A 685 -12.77 14.18 3.42
C ARG A 685 -12.81 13.92 1.92
N GLN A 686 -11.90 13.06 1.45
CA GLN A 686 -11.93 12.59 0.06
C GLN A 686 -13.16 11.70 -0.17
N PHE A 687 -13.89 11.92 -1.27
CA PHE A 687 -15.04 11.11 -1.66
C PHE A 687 -14.98 10.78 -3.15
N ASN A 688 -15.59 9.65 -3.54
CA ASN A 688 -15.67 9.19 -4.93
C ASN A 688 -17.12 9.33 -5.45
N LEU A 689 -17.26 9.75 -6.71
CA LEU A 689 -18.56 9.92 -7.38
C LEU A 689 -19.15 8.61 -7.96
N ARG A 690 -18.42 7.49 -7.88
CA ARG A 690 -18.77 6.17 -8.43
C ARG A 690 -20.08 5.62 -7.89
N GLU A 691 -20.34 5.84 -6.61
CA GLU A 691 -21.54 5.34 -5.91
C GLU A 691 -22.75 6.24 -6.14
N LEU A 692 -22.59 7.34 -6.88
CA LEU A 692 -23.65 8.34 -7.06
C LEU A 692 -24.42 8.09 -8.35
N ALA A 693 -25.76 8.09 -8.25
CA ALA A 693 -26.69 8.09 -9.38
C ALA A 693 -26.70 9.43 -10.16
N THR A 694 -25.59 10.17 -10.15
CA THR A 694 -25.44 11.42 -10.88
C THR A 694 -25.59 11.14 -12.38
N PRO A 695 -26.19 12.04 -13.18
CA PRO A 695 -26.24 11.91 -14.64
C PRO A 695 -24.84 12.09 -15.26
N LYS A 696 -24.64 11.57 -16.47
CA LYS A 696 -23.43 11.84 -17.26
C LYS A 696 -23.51 13.25 -17.86
N GLY A 697 -22.37 13.93 -17.98
CA GLY A 697 -22.29 15.25 -18.60
C GLY A 697 -21.85 16.35 -17.65
N LEU A 698 -22.21 17.60 -17.98
CA LEU A 698 -21.86 18.78 -17.20
C LEU A 698 -22.64 18.78 -15.87
N ALA A 699 -21.91 18.86 -14.78
CA ALA A 699 -22.41 19.03 -13.42
C ALA A 699 -21.75 20.26 -12.80
N GLN A 700 -22.35 20.82 -11.74
CA GLN A 700 -21.85 22.00 -11.05
C GLN A 700 -21.66 21.68 -9.57
N MET A 701 -20.42 21.76 -9.10
CA MET A 701 -20.13 21.72 -7.67
C MET A 701 -20.47 23.07 -7.05
N SER A 702 -21.22 23.04 -5.94
CA SER A 702 -21.64 24.25 -5.22
C SER A 702 -21.49 24.05 -3.71
N VAL A 703 -21.41 25.16 -2.98
CA VAL A 703 -21.34 25.16 -1.51
C VAL A 703 -22.48 26.00 -0.91
N ALA A 704 -22.99 25.57 0.24
CA ALA A 704 -23.92 26.30 1.07
C ALA A 704 -23.50 26.22 2.55
N LEU A 705 -24.05 27.14 3.36
CA LEU A 705 -23.98 27.10 4.81
C LEU A 705 -25.36 26.73 5.37
N VAL A 706 -25.37 25.77 6.29
CA VAL A 706 -26.56 25.33 7.02
C VAL A 706 -26.25 25.30 8.52
N PRO A 707 -27.24 25.37 9.42
CA PRO A 707 -27.00 25.22 10.85
C PRO A 707 -26.29 23.90 11.16
N LEU A 708 -25.38 23.92 12.13
CA LEU A 708 -24.79 22.70 12.67
C LEU A 708 -25.83 21.99 13.55
N VAL A 709 -26.68 21.18 12.91
CA VAL A 709 -27.72 20.37 13.57
C VAL A 709 -27.28 18.92 13.71
N GLN A 710 -27.89 18.25 14.68
CA GLN A 710 -27.71 16.83 14.93
C GLN A 710 -28.12 15.99 13.72
N SER A 711 -27.13 15.36 13.06
CA SER A 711 -27.41 14.26 12.15
C SER A 711 -27.92 13.07 12.98
N SER A 712 -29.08 12.53 12.64
CA SER A 712 -29.56 11.30 13.27
C SER A 712 -28.55 10.17 13.06
N SER A 713 -28.53 9.20 13.97
CA SER A 713 -27.62 8.04 13.96
C SER A 713 -27.87 7.04 12.82
N LYS A 714 -28.77 7.36 11.90
CA LYS A 714 -28.99 6.62 10.66
C LYS A 714 -28.35 7.43 9.55
N ILE A 715 -27.57 6.76 8.68
CA ILE A 715 -27.06 7.28 7.40
C ILE A 715 -27.98 8.41 6.95
N VAL A 716 -27.50 9.66 7.01
CA VAL A 716 -28.36 10.78 6.67
C VAL A 716 -28.73 10.58 5.22
N ASP A 717 -30.01 10.28 4.95
CA ASP A 717 -30.49 10.23 3.60
C ASP A 717 -30.15 11.58 2.98
N MET A 718 -29.52 11.56 1.81
CA MET A 718 -29.20 12.73 1.01
C MET A 718 -30.39 13.72 0.98
N GLN A 719 -31.63 13.21 0.97
CA GLN A 719 -32.85 14.03 1.07
C GLN A 719 -32.92 14.90 2.32
N THR A 720 -32.49 14.40 3.48
CA THR A 720 -32.53 15.14 4.75
C THR A 720 -31.52 16.29 4.75
N LEU A 721 -30.31 16.06 4.23
CA LEU A 721 -29.29 17.11 4.10
C LEU A 721 -29.74 18.22 3.13
N MET A 722 -30.33 17.83 2.00
CA MET A 722 -30.78 18.78 0.99
C MET A 722 -31.95 19.67 1.47
N GLN A 723 -32.77 19.16 2.40
CA GLN A 723 -33.93 19.88 2.98
C GLN A 723 -33.57 20.86 4.12
N GLN A 724 -32.32 20.90 4.57
CA GLN A 724 -31.93 21.82 5.64
C GLN A 724 -32.02 23.28 5.18
N PRO A 725 -32.47 24.20 6.06
CA PRO A 725 -32.53 25.61 5.74
C PRO A 725 -31.12 26.17 5.51
N ARG A 726 -30.92 26.81 4.35
CA ARG A 726 -29.64 27.37 3.92
C ARG A 726 -29.60 28.87 4.15
N LEU A 727 -28.46 29.39 4.59
CA LEU A 727 -28.23 30.83 4.73
C LEU A 727 -28.28 31.52 3.36
N SER A 728 -28.81 32.74 3.32
CA SER A 728 -28.81 33.57 2.11
C SER A 728 -27.39 33.89 1.68
N ALA A 729 -27.13 33.71 0.39
CA ALA A 729 -25.83 33.93 -0.22
C ALA A 729 -25.94 35.00 -1.33
N HIS A 730 -25.05 35.99 -1.28
CA HIS A 730 -24.94 37.06 -2.27
C HIS A 730 -23.53 37.05 -2.87
N VAL A 731 -23.42 36.71 -4.16
CA VAL A 731 -22.14 36.71 -4.87
C VAL A 731 -21.79 38.15 -5.26
N ILE A 732 -20.68 38.66 -4.73
CA ILE A 732 -20.21 40.04 -4.92
C ILE A 732 -19.27 40.11 -6.14
N SER A 733 -18.34 39.15 -6.28
CA SER A 733 -17.48 39.02 -7.47
C SER A 733 -16.91 37.61 -7.61
N GLY A 734 -16.71 37.15 -8.85
CA GLY A 734 -16.16 35.83 -9.18
C GLY A 734 -15.68 35.76 -10.63
N SER A 735 -14.87 34.75 -10.98
CA SER A 735 -14.45 34.54 -12.38
C SER A 735 -15.68 34.37 -13.29
N ASN A 736 -15.60 34.90 -14.52
CA ASN A 736 -16.66 35.13 -15.54
C ASN A 736 -17.66 33.99 -15.88
N ALA A 737 -17.66 32.85 -15.20
CA ALA A 737 -18.55 31.70 -15.44
C ALA A 737 -19.62 31.49 -14.34
N ILE A 738 -19.74 32.38 -13.36
CA ILE A 738 -20.54 32.17 -12.13
C ILE A 738 -21.69 33.19 -12.09
N SER A 739 -22.83 32.85 -12.71
CA SER A 739 -24.10 33.53 -12.44
C SER A 739 -24.75 32.82 -11.23
N ALA A 740 -25.02 33.53 -10.13
CA ALA A 740 -25.71 32.96 -8.99
C ALA A 740 -27.14 32.55 -9.37
N THR A 741 -27.54 31.31 -9.11
CA THR A 741 -28.96 30.94 -9.09
C THR A 741 -29.55 31.41 -7.77
N GLN A 742 -30.19 32.60 -7.81
CA GLN A 742 -30.78 33.29 -6.65
C GLN A 742 -31.75 32.41 -5.85
N ASP A 743 -32.31 31.35 -6.45
CA ASP A 743 -33.37 30.54 -5.83
C ASP A 743 -32.87 29.44 -4.88
N THR A 744 -31.57 29.11 -4.86
CA THR A 744 -31.09 27.90 -4.15
C THR A 744 -30.16 28.14 -2.95
N ASN A 745 -29.80 29.40 -2.67
CA ASN A 745 -28.87 29.78 -1.60
C ASN A 745 -27.54 28.99 -1.63
N THR A 746 -27.07 28.61 -2.82
CA THR A 746 -25.78 27.96 -3.03
C THR A 746 -24.87 28.82 -3.87
N VAL A 747 -23.57 28.78 -3.60
CA VAL A 747 -22.55 29.44 -4.42
C VAL A 747 -21.87 28.40 -5.33
N PRO A 748 -21.90 28.58 -6.67
CA PRO A 748 -21.21 27.67 -7.58
C PRO A 748 -19.69 27.83 -7.44
N LEU A 749 -18.99 26.71 -7.28
CA LEU A 749 -17.53 26.66 -7.20
C LEU A 749 -16.91 26.36 -8.56
N MET A 750 -17.28 25.25 -9.18
CA MET A 750 -16.65 24.81 -10.44
C MET A 750 -17.59 23.95 -11.30
N PRO A 751 -17.66 24.20 -12.62
CA PRO A 751 -18.27 23.28 -13.56
C PRO A 751 -17.38 22.04 -13.74
N MET A 752 -17.98 20.86 -13.71
CA MET A 752 -17.30 19.58 -13.79
C MET A 752 -17.93 18.74 -14.89
N THR A 753 -17.10 18.01 -15.64
CA THR A 753 -17.62 17.03 -16.60
C THR A 753 -17.46 15.64 -16.00
N ILE A 754 -18.58 14.93 -15.79
CA ILE A 754 -18.59 13.55 -15.30
C ILE A 754 -18.56 12.61 -16.50
N VAL A 755 -17.43 11.93 -16.68
CA VAL A 755 -17.22 10.92 -17.73
C VAL A 755 -17.34 9.50 -17.15
N PRO A 756 -17.61 8.49 -18.00
CA PRO A 756 -17.75 7.10 -17.58
C PRO A 756 -16.58 6.54 -16.76
#